data_AF-A0AAD3SZD2-F1
#
_entry.id   AF-A0AAD3SZD2-F1
#
_cell.length_a   1.000
_cell.length_b   1.000
_cell.length_c   1.000
_cell.angle_alpha   90.00
_cell.angle_beta   90.00
_cell.angle_gamma   90.00
#
_symmetry.space_group_name_H-M   'P 1'
#
loop_
_entity.id
_entity.type
_entity.pdbx_description
1 polymer ?
#
loop_
_entity_poly.entity_id
_entity_poly.type
_entity_poly.pdbx_seq_one_letter_code
_entity_poly.pdbx_strand_id
1 'polypeptide(L)'
;MARLLLVLSSYSISLFCFVCLQFFSLVDAKGDDSSTLTPINRDLYHFSEDLMEEIEALVHRHPNKLTIETFTSENKGYQAEIAVITYCRNSLVPDDRSKFRILLSFGQHGRELITPELAFRILSIISEEAFLPNMEQRSLNDTLDKLVIKVVPIENLNGRKLVEEGDLCERRNGRGVDLNRNWSVDWGKKEKDYDSYEENPGSAPFSEPETQIMQKLAMTFEPHVWVNVHSGMEGMYSGRQHGLYHFHIEATGREVFVGIKIANRDNVRQILRRSLDAEVVVFATGYKSVERLKTCQVVADIHRWVFSSLLQGMHTSKDSSASNGGILISSYAIETQKCDGIILVGSFRLPINTEMEEDTLKWQKCVQRRCLLISRGLLRAFFSLVDAKGDDSSTLTPINRDLYHFSEDLMEEIEALVHRHPNKLTIETFTSENKGYQAEIAVITYCRNSLVPDDRSKFRILLSFGQHGRELITSELAFRILSIISEEAFLPNMEQRSLNDTLDKLVIKVVPMENLNGRKLVEGGDLCERRNGRGVDLNRNWSVDWGKKEKDYDSYEENPGSAPFSEPETQIMQKLAMTFEPHVWVNVHSGMEALFMPYDHKNTTPDGLLSVRMKSMLKVLNHQHFQDRCMIGSGGGSVGYLAHGTATDYMYDIAKVPMAFTFEIYGDTSASSKDCFRMFNPIDHATFNSVLNDWSAAFLTIFMLEPRWLSKFKSQSEKWISIDEYLEGYLLDRRNRYGKKTEMLELGLQEIRAYYRLFMLSCVLLMFMFCTQNFKEQVS
;
A
#
# COMPACT_ATOMS: atom_id res chain seq x y z
N MET A 1 0.87 63.56 -30.94
CA MET A 1 1.92 64.59 -30.84
C MET A 1 2.01 64.98 -29.37
N ALA A 2 2.71 64.23 -28.53
CA ALA A 2 4.11 63.84 -28.65
C ALA A 2 5.03 65.06 -28.54
N ARG A 3 6.03 64.90 -27.67
CA ARG A 3 7.18 65.78 -27.38
C ARG A 3 6.96 66.85 -26.33
N LEU A 4 6.81 66.46 -25.06
CA LEU A 4 7.48 67.15 -23.93
C LEU A 4 7.40 66.39 -22.58
N LEU A 5 7.46 65.06 -22.59
CA LEU A 5 7.62 64.25 -21.36
C LEU A 5 8.90 63.40 -21.47
N LEU A 6 9.97 64.07 -21.87
CA LEU A 6 11.32 63.53 -21.89
C LEU A 6 12.25 64.65 -21.40
N VAL A 7 13.03 64.28 -20.39
CA VAL A 7 14.17 65.03 -19.85
C VAL A 7 13.77 66.23 -19.00
N LEU A 8 13.58 65.99 -17.70
CA LEU A 8 14.09 66.80 -16.57
C LEU A 8 13.54 66.23 -15.26
N SER A 9 13.93 65.00 -14.90
CA SER A 9 13.81 64.49 -13.52
C SER A 9 14.92 63.49 -13.17
N SER A 10 16.08 63.61 -13.82
CA SER A 10 17.27 62.80 -13.57
C SER A 10 18.26 63.48 -12.60
N TYR A 11 17.76 64.27 -11.65
CA TYR A 11 18.55 64.87 -10.56
C TYR A 11 17.68 65.10 -9.31
N SER A 12 17.19 64.02 -8.69
CA SER A 12 16.69 64.07 -7.29
C SER A 12 16.53 62.70 -6.61
N ILE A 13 16.92 61.58 -7.25
CA ILE A 13 16.85 60.24 -6.64
C ILE A 13 18.24 59.68 -6.30
N SER A 14 19.31 60.44 -6.55
CA SER A 14 20.69 60.02 -6.22
C SER A 14 21.20 60.50 -4.85
N LEU A 15 20.37 61.21 -4.07
CA LEU A 15 20.77 61.76 -2.76
C LEU A 15 20.06 61.09 -1.57
N PHE A 16 19.13 60.15 -1.82
CA PHE A 16 18.42 59.41 -0.76
C PHE A 16 18.98 58.00 -0.51
N CYS A 17 19.81 57.46 -1.42
CA CYS A 17 20.46 56.16 -1.24
C CYS A 17 21.85 56.23 -0.55
N PHE A 18 22.35 57.42 -0.23
CA PHE A 18 23.67 57.58 0.41
C PHE A 18 23.64 57.90 1.92
N VAL A 19 22.45 58.03 2.52
CA VAL A 19 22.30 58.36 3.96
C VAL A 19 21.85 57.16 4.81
N CYS A 20 21.47 56.03 4.20
CA CYS A 20 21.13 54.80 4.94
C CYS A 20 22.26 53.77 5.03
N LEU A 21 23.48 54.09 4.55
CA LEU A 21 24.64 53.17 4.53
C LEU A 21 25.74 53.50 5.55
N GLN A 22 25.47 54.36 6.55
CA GLN A 22 26.47 54.72 7.57
C GLN A 22 25.99 54.66 9.04
N PHE A 23 24.92 53.91 9.34
CA PHE A 23 24.44 53.73 10.72
C PHE A 23 24.25 52.26 11.16
N PHE A 24 25.08 51.35 10.65
CA PHE A 24 25.36 50.08 11.32
C PHE A 24 26.85 49.80 11.28
N SER A 25 27.57 50.46 12.18
CA SER A 25 28.90 50.05 12.64
C SER A 25 28.87 50.11 14.16
N LEU A 26 29.07 48.94 14.77
CA LEU A 26 29.25 48.68 16.21
C LEU A 26 28.04 48.92 17.13
N VAL A 27 27.16 47.92 17.19
CA VAL A 27 26.68 47.38 18.47
C VAL A 27 26.75 45.86 18.39
N ASP A 28 27.44 45.30 19.38
CA ASP A 28 27.73 43.90 19.67
C ASP A 28 26.52 42.97 19.44
N ALA A 29 26.58 42.14 18.40
CA ALA A 29 25.68 41.01 18.23
C ALA A 29 26.40 39.75 18.71
N LYS A 30 26.37 39.51 20.02
CA LYS A 30 26.33 38.14 20.54
C LYS A 30 25.02 37.52 20.06
N GLY A 31 25.11 36.77 18.97
CA GLY A 31 24.03 36.02 18.36
C GLY A 31 24.68 34.99 17.44
N ASP A 32 25.26 33.98 18.08
CA ASP A 32 25.66 32.73 17.46
C ASP A 32 24.41 32.09 16.83
N ASP A 33 24.31 32.16 15.51
CA ASP A 33 23.44 31.28 14.74
C ASP A 33 24.33 30.59 13.71
N SER A 34 25.30 29.82 14.23
CA SER A 34 25.85 28.71 13.47
C SER A 34 24.65 27.83 13.11
N SER A 35 24.32 27.74 11.82
CA SER A 35 23.51 26.65 11.29
C SER A 35 24.20 25.35 11.71
N THR A 36 23.70 24.72 12.77
CA THR A 36 24.33 23.52 13.33
C THR A 36 24.12 22.39 12.33
N LEU A 37 25.10 22.21 11.44
CA LEU A 37 25.22 21.00 10.63
C LEU A 37 25.23 19.81 11.60
N THR A 38 24.39 18.81 11.36
CA THR A 38 24.41 17.57 12.13
C THR A 38 25.75 16.89 11.90
N PRO A 39 26.61 16.71 12.93
CA PRO A 39 27.88 16.04 12.76
C PRO A 39 27.68 14.58 12.35
N ILE A 40 28.61 14.03 11.58
CA ILE A 40 28.60 12.61 11.23
C ILE A 40 28.70 11.78 12.51
N ASN A 41 27.70 10.93 12.75
CA ASN A 41 27.74 9.98 13.86
C ASN A 41 28.70 8.83 13.49
N ARG A 42 29.88 8.82 14.11
CA ARG A 42 30.93 7.82 13.86
C ARG A 42 30.66 6.46 14.51
N ASP A 43 29.65 6.36 15.36
CA ASP A 43 29.15 5.06 15.83
C ASP A 43 28.29 4.36 14.77
N LEU A 44 27.86 5.09 13.72
CA LEU A 44 26.96 4.60 12.67
C LEU A 44 27.61 4.55 11.29
N TYR A 45 28.52 5.48 10.98
CA TYR A 45 29.15 5.61 9.67
C TYR A 45 30.67 5.55 9.78
N HIS A 46 31.27 4.57 9.13
CA HIS A 46 32.71 4.40 9.05
C HIS A 46 33.36 5.53 8.23
N PHE A 47 34.63 5.83 8.50
CA PHE A 47 35.45 6.50 7.48
C PHE A 47 35.64 5.57 6.29
N SER A 48 35.96 6.15 5.13
CA SER A 48 36.18 5.37 3.91
C SER A 48 37.32 4.38 4.08
N GLU A 49 38.36 4.75 4.84
CA GLU A 49 39.51 3.89 5.15
C GLU A 49 39.09 2.71 6.05
N ASP A 50 38.45 2.99 7.20
CA ASP A 50 37.95 1.96 8.12
C ASP A 50 36.99 0.98 7.43
N LEU A 51 36.06 1.49 6.61
CA LEU A 51 35.09 0.65 5.90
C LEU A 51 35.78 -0.29 4.91
N MET A 52 36.80 0.21 4.21
CA MET A 52 37.54 -0.60 3.26
C MET A 52 38.43 -1.63 3.97
N GLU A 53 39.02 -1.29 5.12
CA GLU A 53 39.74 -2.26 5.96
C GLU A 53 38.82 -3.40 6.43
N GLU A 54 37.59 -3.09 6.85
CA GLU A 54 36.59 -4.09 7.24
C GLU A 54 36.17 -4.99 6.06
N ILE A 55 35.99 -4.40 4.88
CA ILE A 55 35.68 -5.17 3.65
C ILE A 55 36.85 -6.05 3.23
N GLU A 56 38.09 -5.55 3.30
CA GLU A 56 39.29 -6.34 3.01
C GLU A 56 39.48 -7.49 4.01
N ALA A 57 39.24 -7.22 5.30
CA ALA A 57 39.24 -8.24 6.35
C ALA A 57 38.16 -9.30 6.11
N LEU A 58 36.97 -8.91 5.65
CA LEU A 58 35.90 -9.83 5.27
C LEU A 58 36.30 -10.70 4.08
N VAL A 59 36.89 -10.11 3.03
CA VAL A 59 37.41 -10.85 1.86
C VAL A 59 38.51 -11.84 2.29
N HIS A 60 39.42 -11.42 3.16
CA HIS A 60 40.49 -12.25 3.69
C HIS A 60 39.98 -13.45 4.50
N ARG A 61 38.88 -13.27 5.25
CA ARG A 61 38.22 -14.35 6.00
C ARG A 61 37.43 -15.32 5.11
N HIS A 62 37.01 -14.88 3.92
CA HIS A 62 36.20 -15.67 2.98
C HIS A 62 36.82 -15.82 1.57
N PRO A 63 38.07 -16.28 1.44
CA PRO A 63 38.77 -16.34 0.14
C PRO A 63 38.16 -17.37 -0.82
N ASN A 64 37.29 -18.26 -0.34
CA ASN A 64 36.56 -19.24 -1.14
C ASN A 64 35.23 -18.72 -1.72
N LYS A 65 34.82 -17.51 -1.35
CA LYS A 65 33.55 -16.88 -1.78
C LYS A 65 33.76 -15.49 -2.33
N LEU A 66 34.68 -14.72 -1.74
CA LEU A 66 34.93 -13.32 -2.04
C LEU A 66 36.32 -13.12 -2.60
N THR A 67 36.43 -12.31 -3.64
CA THR A 67 37.69 -11.74 -4.14
C THR A 67 37.55 -10.24 -4.28
N ILE A 68 38.66 -9.51 -4.21
CA ILE A 68 38.70 -8.06 -4.39
C ILE A 68 39.66 -7.71 -5.52
N GLU A 69 39.25 -6.78 -6.37
CA GLU A 69 40.07 -6.18 -7.42
C GLU A 69 39.91 -4.67 -7.36
N THR A 70 41.02 -3.93 -7.38
CA THR A 70 40.99 -2.46 -7.43
C THR A 70 41.28 -2.00 -8.83
N PHE A 71 40.34 -1.24 -9.39
CA PHE A 71 40.49 -0.60 -10.68
C PHE A 71 40.95 0.82 -10.48
N THR A 72 41.96 1.24 -11.25
CA THR A 72 42.44 2.60 -11.27
C THR A 72 42.28 3.22 -12.65
N SER A 73 41.98 4.51 -12.69
CA SER A 73 42.00 5.31 -13.90
C SER A 73 42.47 6.72 -13.58
N GLU A 74 43.12 7.36 -14.54
CA GLU A 74 43.61 8.73 -14.41
C GLU A 74 43.20 9.54 -15.64
N ASN A 75 42.74 10.77 -15.41
CA ASN A 75 42.51 11.73 -16.47
C ASN A 75 43.02 13.11 -16.04
N LYS A 76 43.95 13.69 -16.81
CA LYS A 76 44.52 15.02 -16.55
C LYS A 76 45.03 15.21 -15.10
N GLY A 77 45.75 14.23 -14.55
CA GLY A 77 46.32 14.32 -13.20
C GLY A 77 45.35 14.11 -12.04
N TYR A 78 44.12 13.67 -12.29
CA TYR A 78 43.20 13.21 -11.24
C TYR A 78 42.99 11.72 -11.41
N GLN A 79 43.20 11.00 -10.31
CA GLN A 79 43.12 9.55 -10.23
C GLN A 79 41.88 9.16 -9.43
N ALA A 80 41.19 8.13 -9.90
CA ALA A 80 40.18 7.44 -9.13
C ALA A 80 40.57 5.98 -8.95
N GLU A 81 40.20 5.44 -7.79
CA GLU A 81 40.36 4.04 -7.44
C GLU A 81 39.01 3.49 -7.00
N ILE A 82 38.60 2.36 -7.56
CA ILE A 82 37.34 1.70 -7.23
C ILE A 82 37.62 0.23 -6.93
N ALA A 83 37.30 -0.17 -5.70
CA ALA A 83 37.33 -1.57 -5.29
C ALA A 83 36.07 -2.30 -5.77
N VAL A 84 36.27 -3.50 -6.34
CA VAL A 84 35.22 -4.37 -6.85
C VAL A 84 35.33 -5.71 -6.13
N ILE A 85 34.33 -6.02 -5.31
CA ILE A 85 34.26 -7.27 -4.56
C ILE A 85 33.41 -8.24 -5.37
N THR A 86 33.99 -9.37 -5.76
CA THR A 86 33.29 -10.41 -6.50
C THR A 86 32.90 -11.54 -5.55
N TYR A 87 31.61 -11.81 -5.45
CA TYR A 87 31.07 -13.02 -4.84
C TYR A 87 30.86 -14.10 -5.90
N CYS A 88 31.52 -15.24 -5.71
CA CYS A 88 31.28 -16.45 -6.48
C CYS A 88 31.62 -17.68 -5.63
N ARG A 89 30.63 -18.51 -5.34
CA ARG A 89 30.85 -19.73 -4.56
C ARG A 89 31.55 -20.81 -5.39
N ASN A 90 32.55 -21.47 -4.79
CA ASN A 90 33.26 -22.64 -5.30
C ASN A 90 34.12 -22.45 -6.57
N SER A 91 34.52 -21.22 -6.92
CA SER A 91 35.38 -20.98 -8.08
C SER A 91 36.71 -20.34 -7.67
N LEU A 92 37.77 -21.15 -7.67
CA LEU A 92 39.15 -20.65 -7.73
C LEU A 92 39.48 -20.05 -9.11
N VAL A 93 38.64 -20.32 -10.12
CA VAL A 93 38.65 -19.66 -11.43
C VAL A 93 37.19 -19.54 -11.88
N PRO A 94 36.62 -18.32 -12.06
CA PRO A 94 35.23 -18.17 -12.44
C PRO A 94 35.05 -18.34 -13.95
N ASP A 95 34.27 -19.34 -14.38
CA ASP A 95 33.56 -19.19 -15.66
C ASP A 95 32.28 -18.38 -15.41
N ASP A 96 32.47 -17.06 -15.26
CA ASP A 96 31.41 -16.08 -14.96
C ASP A 96 30.28 -16.07 -16.00
N ARG A 97 30.54 -16.58 -17.22
CA ARG A 97 29.57 -16.55 -18.32
C ARG A 97 28.45 -17.56 -18.15
N SER A 98 28.69 -18.66 -17.43
CA SER A 98 27.72 -19.72 -17.18
C SER A 98 26.69 -19.40 -16.09
N LYS A 99 26.98 -18.42 -15.23
CA LYS A 99 26.15 -18.01 -14.09
C LYS A 99 25.38 -16.73 -14.36
N PHE A 100 24.32 -16.50 -13.57
CA PHE A 100 23.57 -15.25 -13.63
C PHE A 100 24.36 -14.13 -12.94
N ARG A 101 24.52 -12.99 -13.61
CA ARG A 101 25.47 -11.92 -13.25
C ARG A 101 24.76 -10.67 -12.76
N ILE A 102 25.09 -10.23 -11.56
CA ILE A 102 24.51 -9.04 -10.91
C ILE A 102 25.62 -8.05 -10.58
N LEU A 103 25.45 -6.78 -10.96
CA LEU A 103 26.32 -5.68 -10.57
C LEU A 103 25.55 -4.78 -9.60
N LEU A 104 26.12 -4.55 -8.42
CA LEU A 104 25.59 -3.63 -7.41
C LEU A 104 26.61 -2.50 -7.21
N SER A 105 26.19 -1.25 -7.39
CA SER A 105 27.04 -0.06 -7.16
C SER A 105 26.47 0.86 -6.10
N PHE A 106 27.34 1.35 -5.22
CA PHE A 106 27.02 2.17 -4.06
C PHE A 106 27.98 3.36 -3.97
N GLY A 107 27.60 4.39 -3.22
CA GLY A 107 28.47 5.53 -2.94
C GLY A 107 28.82 6.36 -4.18
N GLN A 108 27.91 6.49 -5.14
CA GLN A 108 28.13 7.35 -6.32
C GLN A 108 28.12 8.84 -5.97
N HIS A 109 27.31 9.25 -4.98
CA HIS A 109 27.34 10.61 -4.46
C HIS A 109 28.05 10.65 -3.10
N GLY A 110 28.96 11.60 -2.91
CA GLY A 110 29.83 11.69 -1.72
C GLY A 110 29.04 11.69 -0.40
N ARG A 111 27.99 12.53 -0.32
CA ARG A 111 27.15 12.72 0.88
C ARG A 111 26.28 11.52 1.27
N GLU A 112 26.18 10.49 0.43
CA GLU A 112 25.28 9.35 0.63
C GLU A 112 25.93 8.23 1.46
N LEU A 113 26.40 8.59 2.66
CA LEU A 113 27.22 7.74 3.56
C LEU A 113 26.56 6.40 3.95
N ILE A 114 25.24 6.28 3.88
CA ILE A 114 24.54 5.02 4.21
C ILE A 114 24.69 3.96 3.12
N THR A 115 24.91 4.36 1.87
CA THR A 115 24.94 3.41 0.74
C THR A 115 26.17 2.48 0.78
N PRO A 116 27.38 2.95 1.13
CA PRO A 116 28.52 2.04 1.34
C PRO A 116 28.38 1.13 2.55
N GLU A 117 27.76 1.59 3.65
CA GLU A 117 27.48 0.76 4.84
C GLU A 117 26.55 -0.41 4.47
N LEU A 118 25.54 -0.13 3.63
CA LEU A 118 24.68 -1.17 3.08
C LEU A 118 25.45 -2.17 2.22
N ALA A 119 26.42 -1.71 1.42
CA ALA A 119 27.28 -2.61 0.63
C ALA A 119 28.05 -3.58 1.54
N PHE A 120 28.67 -3.09 2.61
CA PHE A 120 29.36 -3.93 3.60
C PHE A 120 28.42 -4.93 4.27
N ARG A 121 27.19 -4.50 4.62
CA ARG A 121 26.18 -5.39 5.20
C ARG A 121 25.77 -6.50 4.24
N ILE A 122 25.56 -6.19 2.96
CA ILE A 122 25.24 -7.20 1.93
C ILE A 122 26.39 -8.20 1.77
N LEU A 123 27.64 -7.71 1.71
CA LEU A 123 28.82 -8.57 1.63
C LEU A 123 28.91 -9.51 2.85
N SER A 124 28.64 -9.01 4.05
CA SER A 124 28.62 -9.80 5.29
C SER A 124 27.55 -10.88 5.27
N ILE A 125 26.39 -10.61 4.66
CA ILE A 125 25.29 -11.58 4.54
C ILE A 125 25.63 -12.68 3.53
N ILE A 126 26.07 -12.32 2.33
CA ILE A 126 26.37 -13.30 1.28
C ILE A 126 27.61 -14.15 1.60
N SER A 127 28.49 -13.65 2.47
CA SER A 127 29.62 -14.42 3.01
C SER A 127 29.26 -15.32 4.21
N GLU A 128 28.06 -15.18 4.77
CA GLU A 128 27.52 -15.89 5.95
C GLU A 128 28.09 -15.42 7.30
N GLU A 129 28.63 -14.20 7.40
CA GLU A 129 29.01 -13.61 8.70
C GLU A 129 27.86 -12.88 9.40
N ALA A 130 26.89 -12.42 8.62
CA ALA A 130 25.66 -11.81 9.12
C ALA A 130 24.46 -12.61 8.64
N PHE A 131 23.47 -12.77 9.50
CA PHE A 131 22.25 -13.49 9.18
C PHE A 131 21.07 -12.54 9.07
N LEU A 132 20.22 -12.79 8.09
CA LEU A 132 18.92 -12.14 7.98
C LEU A 132 17.91 -12.92 8.82
N PRO A 133 17.23 -12.30 9.80
CA PRO A 133 16.16 -12.96 10.53
C PRO A 133 15.04 -13.33 9.55
N ASN A 134 14.56 -14.58 9.61
CA ASN A 134 13.47 -15.13 8.79
C ASN A 134 13.81 -15.50 7.33
N MET A 135 15.10 -15.61 6.96
CA MET A 135 15.50 -16.19 5.67
C MET A 135 15.88 -17.67 5.84
N GLU A 136 15.29 -18.57 5.05
CA GLU A 136 15.70 -19.98 5.03
C GLU A 136 17.07 -20.11 4.38
N GLN A 137 18.10 -20.38 5.18
CA GLN A 137 19.51 -20.43 4.74
C GLN A 137 19.73 -21.39 3.55
N ARG A 138 18.94 -22.46 3.45
CA ARG A 138 19.01 -23.44 2.37
C ARG A 138 18.59 -22.83 1.02
N SER A 139 17.48 -22.12 0.99
CA SER A 139 16.98 -21.45 -0.22
C SER A 139 17.91 -20.33 -0.70
N LEU A 140 18.50 -19.57 0.25
CA LEU A 140 19.51 -18.57 -0.06
C LEU A 140 20.76 -19.21 -0.68
N ASN A 141 21.25 -20.30 -0.08
CA ASN A 141 22.42 -21.02 -0.58
C ASN A 141 22.20 -21.55 -2.01
N ASP A 142 21.06 -22.20 -2.27
CA ASP A 142 20.72 -22.74 -3.60
C ASP A 142 20.63 -21.65 -4.68
N THR A 143 20.24 -20.43 -4.27
CA THR A 143 20.19 -19.26 -5.16
C THR A 143 21.59 -18.72 -5.39
N LEU A 144 22.36 -18.47 -4.33
CA LEU A 144 23.71 -17.91 -4.40
C LEU A 144 24.68 -18.79 -5.21
N ASP A 145 24.47 -20.10 -5.25
CA ASP A 145 25.28 -21.03 -6.05
C ASP A 145 25.20 -20.75 -7.56
N LYS A 146 24.09 -20.17 -8.01
CA LYS A 146 23.80 -19.85 -9.41
C LYS A 146 24.21 -18.43 -9.81
N LEU A 147 24.71 -17.64 -8.86
CA LEU A 147 25.01 -16.22 -9.05
C LEU A 147 26.51 -15.93 -9.08
N VAL A 148 26.85 -14.90 -9.84
CA VAL A 148 28.08 -14.10 -9.67
C VAL A 148 27.65 -12.67 -9.40
N ILE A 149 28.09 -12.13 -8.27
CA ILE A 149 27.71 -10.78 -7.85
C ILE A 149 28.98 -9.93 -7.76
N LYS A 150 29.04 -8.83 -8.49
CA LYS A 150 30.07 -7.81 -8.32
C LYS A 150 29.48 -6.64 -7.53
N VAL A 151 30.12 -6.30 -6.42
CA VAL A 151 29.73 -5.21 -5.52
C VAL A 151 30.80 -4.13 -5.59
N VAL A 152 30.38 -2.89 -5.87
CA VAL A 152 31.20 -1.69 -5.81
C VAL A 152 30.78 -0.89 -4.57
N PRO A 153 31.51 -0.99 -3.44
CA PRO A 153 31.07 -0.39 -2.18
C PRO A 153 31.12 1.13 -2.18
N ILE A 154 32.11 1.72 -2.86
CA ILE A 154 32.29 3.16 -2.98
C ILE A 154 32.74 3.47 -4.42
N GLU A 155 31.84 4.00 -5.24
CA GLU A 155 32.16 4.48 -6.59
C GLU A 155 32.93 5.81 -6.55
N ASN A 156 32.56 6.71 -5.62
CA ASN A 156 33.09 8.06 -5.51
C ASN A 156 33.92 8.27 -4.23
N LEU A 157 35.06 7.59 -4.13
CA LEU A 157 35.94 7.69 -2.95
C LEU A 157 36.43 9.12 -2.72
N ASN A 158 36.81 9.82 -3.80
CA ASN A 158 37.31 11.19 -3.72
C ASN A 158 36.24 12.18 -3.21
N GLY A 159 35.00 12.06 -3.67
CA GLY A 159 33.88 12.87 -3.17
C GLY A 159 33.51 12.54 -1.72
N ARG A 160 33.56 11.26 -1.34
CA ARG A 160 33.33 10.85 0.06
C ARG A 160 34.39 11.40 1.01
N LYS A 161 35.67 11.47 0.60
CA LYS A 161 36.74 12.09 1.41
C LYS A 161 36.45 13.56 1.74
N LEU A 162 35.93 14.33 0.77
CA LEU A 162 35.52 15.73 1.03
C LEU A 162 34.42 15.83 2.09
N VAL A 163 33.45 14.91 2.06
CA VAL A 163 32.39 14.82 3.09
C VAL A 163 32.96 14.48 4.45
N GLU A 164 33.91 13.54 4.49
CA GLU A 164 34.59 13.14 5.73
C GLU A 164 35.48 14.24 6.32
N GLU A 165 36.02 15.12 5.47
CA GLU A 165 36.79 16.32 5.82
C GLU A 165 35.91 17.50 6.26
N GLY A 166 34.59 17.41 6.09
CA GLY A 166 33.60 18.36 6.62
C GLY A 166 32.69 19.02 5.59
N ASP A 167 32.85 18.74 4.30
CA ASP A 167 31.91 19.20 3.26
C ASP A 167 30.68 18.29 3.17
N LEU A 168 29.86 18.32 4.23
CA LEU A 168 28.77 17.35 4.45
C LEU A 168 27.71 17.31 3.34
N CYS A 169 27.62 18.34 2.51
CA CYS A 169 26.66 18.44 1.40
C CYS A 169 27.25 18.02 0.05
N GLU A 170 28.56 17.72 -0.03
CA GLU A 170 29.21 17.42 -1.30
C GLU A 170 28.64 16.14 -1.93
N ARG A 171 28.04 16.33 -3.10
CA ARG A 171 27.41 15.28 -3.91
C ARG A 171 28.39 14.67 -4.90
N ARG A 172 29.31 15.47 -5.39
CA ARG A 172 30.08 15.26 -6.61
C ARG A 172 31.40 14.59 -6.28
N ASN A 173 32.21 14.31 -7.31
CA ASN A 173 33.56 13.82 -7.12
C ASN A 173 34.53 14.95 -6.72
N GLY A 174 35.80 14.63 -6.51
CA GLY A 174 36.84 15.61 -6.14
C GLY A 174 37.11 16.71 -7.18
N ARG A 175 36.47 16.66 -8.35
CA ARG A 175 36.50 17.70 -9.40
C ARG A 175 35.19 18.48 -9.50
N GLY A 176 34.24 18.24 -8.59
CA GLY A 176 32.93 18.87 -8.62
C GLY A 176 32.07 18.39 -9.79
N VAL A 177 32.24 17.15 -10.27
CA VAL A 177 31.40 16.52 -11.30
C VAL A 177 30.45 15.51 -10.66
N ASP A 178 29.16 15.59 -10.99
CA ASP A 178 28.17 14.56 -10.62
C ASP A 178 28.37 13.34 -11.53
N LEU A 179 28.87 12.25 -10.94
CA LEU A 179 29.14 11.01 -11.66
C LEU A 179 27.88 10.43 -12.31
N ASN A 180 26.70 10.64 -11.72
CA ASN A 180 25.42 10.20 -12.30
C ASN A 180 24.97 11.07 -13.49
N ARG A 181 25.66 12.19 -13.76
CA ARG A 181 25.46 13.05 -14.93
C ARG A 181 26.58 12.91 -15.96
N ASN A 182 27.63 12.15 -15.67
CA ASN A 182 28.80 11.98 -16.55
C ASN A 182 28.68 10.81 -17.54
N TRP A 183 27.46 10.29 -17.77
CA TRP A 183 27.18 9.18 -18.71
C TRP A 183 26.76 9.69 -20.10
N SER A 184 26.97 8.89 -21.15
CA SER A 184 26.75 9.32 -22.54
C SER A 184 25.30 9.51 -23.00
N VAL A 185 24.33 8.90 -22.31
CA VAL A 185 22.91 8.99 -22.71
C VAL A 185 22.33 10.31 -22.21
N ASP A 186 21.76 11.11 -23.13
CA ASP A 186 21.21 12.44 -22.84
C ASP A 186 22.20 13.39 -22.11
N TRP A 187 23.51 13.18 -22.30
CA TRP A 187 24.57 13.95 -21.63
C TRP A 187 24.45 15.46 -21.89
N GLY A 188 24.58 16.25 -20.82
CA GLY A 188 24.55 17.72 -20.89
C GLY A 188 23.16 18.33 -21.08
N LYS A 189 22.10 17.51 -21.13
CA LYS A 189 20.71 17.99 -21.19
C LYS A 189 20.31 18.56 -19.83
N LYS A 190 19.79 19.78 -19.84
CA LYS A 190 19.34 20.50 -18.64
C LYS A 190 17.83 20.47 -18.54
N GLU A 191 17.31 20.03 -17.39
CA GLU A 191 15.87 20.08 -17.10
C GLU A 191 15.46 21.45 -16.54
N LYS A 192 14.15 21.64 -16.27
CA LYS A 192 13.62 22.94 -15.80
C LYS A 192 14.17 23.35 -14.44
N ASP A 193 14.45 22.37 -13.57
CA ASP A 193 14.92 22.58 -12.21
C ASP A 193 16.42 22.26 -12.06
N TYR A 194 17.18 22.37 -13.16
CA TYR A 194 18.60 22.05 -13.22
C TYR A 194 19.43 22.89 -12.25
N ASP A 195 20.09 22.23 -11.29
CA ASP A 195 21.10 22.86 -10.44
C ASP A 195 22.48 22.74 -11.08
N SER A 196 23.04 23.86 -11.55
CA SER A 196 24.36 23.87 -12.21
C SER A 196 25.52 23.51 -11.29
N TYR A 197 25.34 23.63 -9.98
CA TYR A 197 26.36 23.23 -9.02
C TYR A 197 26.25 21.73 -8.76
N GLU A 198 25.07 21.23 -8.37
CA GLU A 198 24.89 19.82 -8.00
C GLU A 198 24.91 18.85 -9.19
N GLU A 199 24.43 19.29 -10.36
CA GLU A 199 24.25 18.45 -11.55
C GLU A 199 25.27 18.75 -12.65
N ASN A 200 26.50 19.11 -12.27
CA ASN A 200 27.58 19.32 -13.23
C ASN A 200 27.90 17.98 -13.96
N PRO A 201 27.67 17.85 -15.29
CA PRO A 201 27.86 16.60 -16.02
C PRO A 201 29.32 16.35 -16.43
N GLY A 202 30.24 17.24 -16.08
CA GLY A 202 31.65 17.18 -16.51
C GLY A 202 31.87 17.82 -17.88
N SER A 203 33.07 17.62 -18.43
CA SER A 203 33.50 18.25 -19.70
C SER A 203 33.09 17.48 -20.96
N ALA A 204 32.82 16.18 -20.84
CA ALA A 204 32.36 15.28 -21.88
C ALA A 204 31.75 14.03 -21.20
N PRO A 205 30.97 13.18 -21.91
CA PRO A 205 30.64 11.86 -21.42
C PRO A 205 31.89 11.08 -21.03
N PHE A 206 31.83 10.41 -19.88
CA PHE A 206 32.95 9.65 -19.32
C PHE A 206 34.23 10.47 -19.15
N SER A 207 34.10 11.77 -18.86
CA SER A 207 35.26 12.62 -18.56
C SER A 207 35.90 12.28 -17.21
N GLU A 208 35.16 11.70 -16.29
CA GLU A 208 35.66 11.37 -14.95
C GLU A 208 36.19 9.94 -14.89
N PRO A 209 37.39 9.72 -14.31
CA PRO A 209 37.99 8.39 -14.17
C PRO A 209 37.07 7.37 -13.50
N GLU A 210 36.26 7.78 -12.52
CA GLU A 210 35.28 6.91 -11.83
C GLU A 210 34.29 6.28 -12.84
N THR A 211 33.68 7.09 -13.70
CA THR A 211 32.72 6.59 -14.70
C THR A 211 33.37 5.79 -15.82
N GLN A 212 34.64 6.07 -16.15
CA GLN A 212 35.41 5.25 -17.09
C GLN A 212 35.64 3.84 -16.54
N ILE A 213 35.96 3.73 -15.25
CA ILE A 213 36.10 2.43 -14.57
C ILE A 213 34.76 1.69 -14.58
N MET A 214 33.66 2.35 -14.20
CA MET A 214 32.32 1.73 -14.17
C MET A 214 31.84 1.29 -15.56
N GLN A 215 32.12 2.08 -16.60
CA GLN A 215 31.86 1.71 -17.99
C GLN A 215 32.62 0.44 -18.38
N LYS A 216 33.94 0.40 -18.10
CA LYS A 216 34.77 -0.77 -18.39
C LYS A 216 34.29 -1.99 -17.64
N LEU A 217 33.95 -1.84 -16.36
CA LEU A 217 33.41 -2.90 -15.52
C LEU A 217 32.11 -3.45 -16.10
N ALA A 218 31.14 -2.60 -16.42
CA ALA A 218 29.86 -3.00 -16.98
C ALA A 218 30.01 -3.70 -18.35
N MET A 219 30.88 -3.18 -19.22
CA MET A 219 31.13 -3.79 -20.54
C MET A 219 31.87 -5.12 -20.45
N THR A 220 32.78 -5.28 -19.49
CA THR A 220 33.57 -6.52 -19.35
C THR A 220 32.79 -7.60 -18.62
N PHE A 221 32.02 -7.21 -17.60
CA PHE A 221 31.22 -8.13 -16.79
C PHE A 221 29.90 -8.51 -17.45
N GLU A 222 29.35 -7.67 -18.34
CA GLU A 222 28.08 -7.88 -19.03
C GLU A 222 26.96 -8.32 -18.05
N PRO A 223 26.63 -7.51 -17.03
CA PRO A 223 25.66 -7.89 -16.01
C PRO A 223 24.28 -8.10 -16.65
N HIS A 224 23.56 -9.12 -16.19
CA HIS A 224 22.15 -9.27 -16.53
C HIS A 224 21.30 -8.24 -15.78
N VAL A 225 21.78 -7.80 -14.61
CA VAL A 225 21.13 -6.83 -13.72
C VAL A 225 22.19 -5.89 -13.19
N TRP A 226 21.97 -4.59 -13.35
CA TRP A 226 22.75 -3.55 -12.69
C TRP A 226 21.82 -2.74 -11.79
N VAL A 227 22.18 -2.65 -10.51
CA VAL A 227 21.49 -1.82 -9.52
C VAL A 227 22.45 -0.75 -9.05
N ASN A 228 22.05 0.51 -9.18
CA ASN A 228 22.76 1.66 -8.64
C ASN A 228 21.96 2.22 -7.45
N VAL A 229 22.58 2.24 -6.27
CA VAL A 229 21.90 2.50 -5.01
C VAL A 229 22.20 3.91 -4.52
N HIS A 230 21.14 4.65 -4.22
CA HIS A 230 21.19 6.03 -3.75
C HIS A 230 20.46 6.22 -2.42
N SER A 231 20.70 7.34 -1.75
CA SER A 231 19.94 7.78 -0.56
C SER A 231 19.51 9.25 -0.67
N GLY A 232 18.43 9.61 0.02
CA GLY A 232 17.82 10.96 -0.04
C GLY A 232 16.39 10.98 -0.55
N MET A 233 15.93 9.90 -1.20
CA MET A 233 14.54 9.68 -1.56
C MET A 233 14.24 8.17 -1.63
N GLU A 234 13.08 7.75 -1.13
CA GLU A 234 12.62 6.37 -1.25
C GLU A 234 11.99 6.16 -2.65
N GLY A 235 12.60 5.31 -3.47
CA GLY A 235 12.06 4.96 -4.79
C GLY A 235 12.95 4.02 -5.59
N MET A 236 12.35 3.31 -6.55
CA MET A 236 13.06 2.51 -7.56
C MET A 236 12.76 3.02 -8.96
N TYR A 237 13.81 3.15 -9.77
CA TYR A 237 13.70 3.74 -11.10
C TYR A 237 14.31 2.80 -12.13
N SER A 238 13.62 2.58 -13.25
CA SER A 238 14.09 1.77 -14.38
C SER A 238 14.41 2.64 -15.60
N GLY A 239 15.50 2.35 -16.31
CA GLY A 239 15.92 3.10 -17.51
C GLY A 239 14.92 3.04 -18.68
N ARG A 240 14.89 4.08 -19.53
CA ARG A 240 14.03 4.15 -20.73
C ARG A 240 14.62 3.37 -21.91
N GLN A 241 14.30 2.08 -22.00
CA GLN A 241 14.12 1.40 -23.30
C GLN A 241 12.99 0.38 -23.15
N HIS A 242 11.84 0.72 -23.75
CA HIS A 242 10.63 -0.09 -23.88
C HIS A 242 10.11 -0.82 -22.61
N GLY A 243 9.19 -0.14 -21.92
CA GLY A 243 8.37 -0.71 -20.84
C GLY A 243 8.88 -0.32 -19.46
N LEU A 244 7.99 0.24 -18.64
CA LEU A 244 8.21 0.35 -17.20
C LEU A 244 8.47 -1.06 -16.66
N TYR A 245 9.70 -1.34 -16.26
CA TYR A 245 9.94 -2.45 -15.35
C TYR A 245 9.57 -1.93 -13.97
N HIS A 246 8.42 -2.34 -13.44
CA HIS A 246 8.10 -2.13 -12.03
C HIS A 246 9.03 -3.03 -11.21
N PHE A 247 10.11 -2.46 -10.71
CA PHE A 247 10.85 -3.06 -9.61
C PHE A 247 10.22 -2.56 -8.31
N HIS A 248 9.98 -3.48 -7.37
CA HIS A 248 9.43 -3.19 -6.06
C HIS A 248 10.55 -3.41 -5.03
N ILE A 249 11.04 -2.34 -4.40
CA ILE A 249 11.86 -2.39 -3.18
C ILE A 249 11.06 -1.63 -2.14
N GLU A 250 10.73 -2.35 -1.08
CA GLU A 250 10.16 -1.83 0.14
C GLU A 250 11.33 -1.42 1.06
N ALA A 251 11.54 -0.12 1.26
CA ALA A 251 12.53 0.37 2.21
C ALA A 251 11.88 0.55 3.59
N THR A 252 11.57 -0.54 4.30
CA THR A 252 11.04 -0.43 5.67
C THR A 252 12.17 -0.35 6.70
N GLY A 253 12.98 0.72 6.68
CA GLY A 253 13.89 1.09 7.78
C GLY A 253 14.79 0.00 8.39
N ARG A 254 15.01 -1.16 7.74
CA ARG A 254 15.89 -2.24 8.22
C ARG A 254 16.30 -3.30 7.20
N GLU A 255 15.70 -3.47 6.02
CA GLU A 255 16.18 -4.42 4.98
C GLU A 255 15.85 -3.95 3.55
N VAL A 256 16.61 -4.41 2.55
CA VAL A 256 16.42 -4.13 1.10
C VAL A 256 16.27 -5.47 0.36
N PHE A 257 15.13 -5.69 -0.33
CA PHE A 257 14.88 -6.88 -1.16
C PHE A 257 14.82 -6.51 -2.66
N VAL A 258 15.68 -7.11 -3.49
CA VAL A 258 15.66 -6.92 -4.96
C VAL A 258 15.10 -8.16 -5.65
N GLY A 259 13.89 -8.07 -6.24
CA GLY A 259 13.30 -9.10 -7.10
C GLY A 259 13.14 -8.60 -8.54
N ILE A 260 13.46 -9.43 -9.55
CA ILE A 260 13.42 -9.08 -10.98
C ILE A 260 12.27 -9.80 -11.68
N LYS A 261 11.37 -9.04 -12.33
CA LYS A 261 10.30 -9.56 -13.20
C LYS A 261 10.59 -9.15 -14.66
N ILE A 262 10.80 -10.11 -15.55
CA ILE A 262 11.11 -9.86 -16.97
C ILE A 262 9.79 -9.78 -17.77
N ALA A 263 9.45 -8.60 -18.28
CA ALA A 263 8.19 -8.34 -18.97
C ALA A 263 8.40 -7.89 -20.43
N ASN A 264 8.90 -8.77 -21.33
CA ASN A 264 8.74 -8.52 -22.78
C ASN A 264 8.85 -9.77 -23.68
N ARG A 265 7.92 -9.90 -24.64
CA ARG A 265 7.78 -11.02 -25.60
C ARG A 265 8.94 -11.11 -26.62
N ASP A 266 9.58 -9.98 -26.93
CA ASP A 266 10.71 -9.95 -27.89
C ASP A 266 12.05 -10.34 -27.23
N ASN A 267 12.20 -10.09 -25.92
CA ASN A 267 13.35 -10.56 -25.13
C ASN A 267 13.27 -12.08 -24.88
N VAL A 268 12.07 -12.62 -24.64
CA VAL A 268 11.84 -14.07 -24.53
C VAL A 268 12.20 -14.80 -25.83
N ARG A 269 11.88 -14.23 -27.01
CA ARG A 269 12.29 -14.80 -28.31
C ARG A 269 13.79 -14.79 -28.54
N GLN A 270 14.50 -13.78 -28.03
CA GLN A 270 15.96 -13.66 -28.17
C GLN A 270 16.70 -14.59 -27.20
N ILE A 271 16.15 -14.81 -26.00
CA ILE A 271 16.62 -15.79 -25.00
C ILE A 271 16.36 -17.22 -25.50
N LEU A 272 15.15 -17.54 -25.99
CA LEU A 272 14.80 -18.87 -26.51
C LEU A 272 15.59 -19.26 -27.77
N ARG A 273 16.10 -18.31 -28.56
CA ARG A 273 16.98 -18.59 -29.71
C ARG A 273 18.41 -18.95 -29.32
N ARG A 274 18.85 -18.66 -28.09
CA ARG A 274 20.23 -18.87 -27.62
C ARG A 274 20.40 -20.03 -26.64
N SER A 275 19.31 -20.55 -26.08
CA SER A 275 19.30 -21.68 -25.15
C SER A 275 18.70 -22.90 -25.85
N LEU A 276 19.53 -23.72 -26.48
CA LEU A 276 19.07 -24.95 -27.11
C LEU A 276 19.03 -26.15 -26.14
N ASP A 277 19.46 -26.04 -24.88
CA ASP A 277 19.52 -27.18 -23.95
C ASP A 277 19.15 -26.85 -22.48
N ALA A 278 18.20 -25.95 -22.21
CA ALA A 278 17.71 -25.76 -20.83
C ALA A 278 16.18 -25.70 -20.77
N GLU A 279 15.58 -26.56 -19.95
CA GLU A 279 14.17 -26.46 -19.54
C GLU A 279 13.97 -25.15 -18.76
N VAL A 280 13.28 -24.20 -19.38
CA VAL A 280 12.84 -22.96 -18.74
C VAL A 280 11.38 -23.13 -18.32
N VAL A 281 11.13 -23.21 -17.01
CA VAL A 281 9.78 -23.12 -16.45
C VAL A 281 9.39 -21.64 -16.38
N VAL A 282 8.45 -21.22 -17.24
CA VAL A 282 7.91 -19.86 -17.29
C VAL A 282 6.57 -19.82 -16.53
N PHE A 283 6.47 -19.02 -15.47
CA PHE A 283 5.18 -18.64 -14.89
C PHE A 283 4.65 -17.39 -15.61
N ALA A 284 3.51 -17.54 -16.29
CA ALA A 284 2.81 -16.43 -16.95
C ALA A 284 1.56 -16.06 -16.16
N THR A 285 1.56 -14.90 -15.52
CA THR A 285 0.35 -14.26 -14.95
C THR A 285 0.09 -12.98 -15.74
N GLY A 286 -0.99 -12.94 -16.53
CA GLY A 286 -1.33 -11.80 -17.36
C GLY A 286 -2.39 -10.91 -16.70
N TYR A 287 -2.17 -9.59 -16.73
CA TYR A 287 -3.23 -8.59 -16.62
C TYR A 287 -3.23 -7.67 -17.83
N LYS A 288 -4.42 -7.34 -18.33
CA LYS A 288 -4.68 -6.41 -19.43
C LYS A 288 -5.42 -5.20 -18.89
N SER A 289 -4.94 -4.02 -19.25
CA SER A 289 -5.79 -2.89 -19.59
C SER A 289 -5.23 -2.24 -20.85
N VAL A 290 -5.91 -2.38 -21.99
CA VAL A 290 -5.88 -1.37 -23.06
C VAL A 290 -7.25 -1.38 -23.73
N GLU A 291 -7.82 -0.19 -23.88
CA GLU A 291 -8.95 0.12 -24.75
C GLU A 291 -8.86 -0.60 -26.12
N ARG A 292 -10.04 -1.01 -26.59
CA ARG A 292 -10.39 -1.38 -27.98
C ARG A 292 -9.25 -1.40 -29.01
N LEU A 293 -8.61 -2.55 -29.18
CA LEU A 293 -8.03 -2.99 -30.45
C LEU A 293 -8.30 -4.48 -30.67
N LYS A 294 -9.23 -4.74 -31.60
CA LYS A 294 -9.57 -5.99 -32.34
C LYS A 294 -8.95 -7.31 -31.81
N THR A 295 -9.69 -8.02 -30.96
CA THR A 295 -9.29 -9.33 -30.39
C THR A 295 -9.49 -10.53 -31.33
N CYS A 296 -10.06 -10.36 -32.53
CA CYS A 296 -10.26 -11.46 -33.48
C CYS A 296 -9.03 -11.82 -34.35
N GLN A 297 -7.96 -11.00 -34.36
CA GLN A 297 -6.78 -11.25 -35.20
C GLN A 297 -5.77 -12.20 -34.52
N VAL A 298 -5.66 -12.16 -33.18
CA VAL A 298 -4.63 -12.89 -32.41
C VAL A 298 -4.84 -14.40 -32.41
N VAL A 299 -6.09 -14.87 -32.38
CA VAL A 299 -6.40 -16.30 -32.43
C VAL A 299 -6.17 -16.88 -33.83
N ALA A 300 -6.44 -16.08 -34.87
CA ALA A 300 -6.21 -16.49 -36.27
C ALA A 300 -4.71 -16.61 -36.61
N ASP A 301 -3.85 -15.77 -36.03
CA ASP A 301 -2.40 -15.78 -36.29
C ASP A 301 -1.67 -16.89 -35.52
N ILE A 302 -2.15 -17.28 -34.33
CA ILE A 302 -1.63 -18.42 -33.56
C ILE A 302 -2.00 -19.74 -34.26
N HIS A 303 -3.23 -19.88 -34.76
CA HIS A 303 -3.62 -21.05 -35.55
C HIS A 303 -2.80 -21.15 -36.85
N ARG A 304 -2.51 -20.02 -37.52
CA ARG A 304 -1.69 -20.00 -38.75
C ARG A 304 -0.22 -20.39 -38.50
N TRP A 305 0.33 -19.99 -37.35
CA TRP A 305 1.71 -20.35 -36.97
C TRP A 305 1.86 -21.82 -36.57
N VAL A 306 0.88 -22.38 -35.84
CA VAL A 306 0.86 -23.81 -35.49
C VAL A 306 0.73 -24.68 -36.75
N PHE A 307 -0.14 -24.30 -37.69
CA PHE A 307 -0.28 -25.02 -38.97
C PHE A 307 0.97 -24.91 -39.86
N SER A 308 1.62 -23.74 -39.90
CA SER A 308 2.87 -23.52 -40.65
C SER A 308 4.04 -24.34 -40.09
N SER A 309 4.14 -24.45 -38.77
CA SER A 309 5.24 -25.16 -38.10
C SER A 309 5.10 -26.68 -38.18
N LEU A 310 3.86 -27.19 -38.23
CA LEU A 310 3.57 -28.61 -38.49
C LEU A 310 3.84 -29.02 -39.95
N LEU A 311 3.65 -28.12 -40.91
CA LEU A 311 3.96 -28.36 -42.34
C LEU A 311 5.45 -28.23 -42.66
N GLN A 312 6.20 -27.38 -41.95
CA GLN A 312 7.66 -27.26 -42.13
C GLN A 312 8.46 -28.39 -41.47
N GLY A 313 7.89 -29.10 -40.48
CA GLY A 313 8.50 -30.27 -39.86
C GLY A 313 8.40 -31.58 -40.67
N MET A 314 7.62 -31.62 -41.77
CA MET A 314 7.47 -32.81 -42.62
C MET A 314 8.36 -32.81 -43.88
N HIS A 315 9.16 -31.77 -44.11
CA HIS A 315 10.08 -31.70 -45.25
C HIS A 315 11.49 -31.30 -44.80
N THR A 316 12.14 -32.12 -43.97
CA THR A 316 13.62 -32.24 -43.90
C THR A 316 14.02 -33.43 -43.02
N SER A 317 13.93 -34.64 -43.56
CA SER A 317 14.71 -35.78 -43.05
C SER A 317 15.01 -36.78 -44.17
N LYS A 318 16.16 -36.62 -44.81
CA LYS A 318 16.93 -37.72 -45.38
C LYS A 318 18.31 -37.63 -44.74
N ASP A 319 18.51 -38.37 -43.66
CA ASP A 319 19.56 -39.38 -43.61
C ASP A 319 19.62 -40.04 -42.23
N SER A 320 19.92 -41.32 -42.29
CA SER A 320 19.79 -42.36 -41.28
C SER A 320 20.98 -42.46 -40.34
N SER A 321 20.74 -42.62 -39.03
CA SER A 321 21.14 -43.82 -38.25
C SER A 321 20.85 -43.65 -36.74
N ALA A 322 20.50 -44.78 -36.11
CA ALA A 322 19.94 -45.01 -34.77
C ALA A 322 20.76 -44.41 -33.60
N SER A 323 20.21 -44.12 -32.41
CA SER A 323 19.36 -44.99 -31.58
C SER A 323 18.73 -44.27 -30.36
N ASN A 324 17.50 -44.70 -30.04
CA ASN A 324 16.78 -44.77 -28.76
C ASN A 324 16.67 -43.56 -27.81
N GLY A 325 15.51 -42.92 -27.84
CA GLY A 325 14.89 -42.18 -26.74
C GLY A 325 13.47 -41.75 -27.11
N GLY A 326 12.45 -42.55 -26.76
CA GLY A 326 11.06 -42.25 -27.09
C GLY A 326 10.47 -41.16 -26.20
N ILE A 327 9.75 -40.20 -26.80
CA ILE A 327 8.90 -39.23 -26.09
C ILE A 327 7.48 -39.81 -25.99
N LEU A 328 7.01 -39.98 -24.76
CA LEU A 328 5.60 -40.24 -24.44
C LEU A 328 4.84 -38.91 -24.53
N ILE A 329 3.87 -38.79 -25.44
CA ILE A 329 2.93 -37.66 -25.48
C ILE A 329 1.60 -38.14 -24.88
N SER A 330 1.27 -37.68 -23.67
CA SER A 330 -0.08 -37.78 -23.13
C SER A 330 -0.87 -36.52 -23.48
N SER A 331 -1.92 -36.69 -24.28
CA SER A 331 -2.90 -35.67 -24.64
C SER A 331 -3.92 -35.44 -23.51
N TYR A 332 -4.15 -34.19 -23.12
CA TYR A 332 -5.41 -33.78 -22.48
C TYR A 332 -6.14 -32.78 -23.37
N ALA A 333 -7.39 -33.11 -23.67
CA ALA A 333 -8.34 -32.34 -24.45
C ALA A 333 -8.87 -31.16 -23.62
N ILE A 334 -8.94 -29.98 -24.24
CA ILE A 334 -9.75 -28.87 -23.73
C ILE A 334 -11.08 -28.91 -24.49
N GLU A 335 -12.14 -29.19 -23.76
CA GLU A 335 -13.52 -29.20 -24.24
C GLU A 335 -14.00 -27.76 -24.45
N THR A 336 -14.40 -27.41 -25.68
CA THR A 336 -14.98 -26.12 -26.02
C THR A 336 -16.51 -26.22 -26.04
N GLN A 337 -17.19 -25.55 -25.11
CA GLN A 337 -18.65 -25.39 -25.16
C GLN A 337 -19.06 -24.03 -25.75
N LYS A 338 -19.53 -24.12 -27.00
CA LYS A 338 -20.55 -23.35 -27.75
C LYS A 338 -20.68 -21.82 -27.58
N CYS A 339 -20.34 -21.11 -28.65
CA CYS A 339 -21.08 -19.95 -29.15
C CYS A 339 -22.11 -20.42 -30.19
N ASP A 340 -23.37 -20.01 -30.08
CA ASP A 340 -24.38 -20.18 -31.14
C ASP A 340 -24.31 -19.03 -32.16
N GLY A 341 -24.44 -19.36 -33.46
CA GLY A 341 -24.64 -18.38 -34.53
C GLY A 341 -24.06 -18.78 -35.89
N ILE A 342 -24.90 -19.37 -36.75
CA ILE A 342 -24.63 -19.89 -38.11
C ILE A 342 -24.22 -18.80 -39.12
N ILE A 343 -23.18 -19.02 -39.95
CA ILE A 343 -23.11 -18.46 -41.32
C ILE A 343 -22.56 -19.48 -42.32
N LEU A 344 -23.30 -19.60 -43.44
CA LEU A 344 -23.12 -20.43 -44.61
C LEU A 344 -21.84 -20.16 -45.42
N VAL A 345 -21.36 -21.20 -46.10
CA VAL A 345 -20.24 -21.20 -47.07
C VAL A 345 -20.70 -20.66 -48.44
N GLY A 346 -19.89 -19.81 -49.08
CA GLY A 346 -20.03 -19.43 -50.49
C GLY A 346 -18.79 -18.70 -51.03
N SER A 347 -18.11 -19.29 -52.00
CA SER A 347 -16.93 -18.77 -52.72
C SER A 347 -17.34 -17.84 -53.87
N PHE A 348 -16.55 -16.83 -54.24
CA PHE A 348 -16.24 -16.49 -55.65
C PHE A 348 -15.01 -15.55 -55.78
N ARG A 349 -14.20 -15.81 -56.82
CA ARG A 349 -13.05 -15.02 -57.33
C ARG A 349 -13.53 -13.91 -58.30
N LEU A 350 -12.73 -12.86 -58.50
CA LEU A 350 -12.22 -12.30 -59.79
C LEU A 350 -11.52 -10.90 -59.61
N PRO A 351 -10.77 -10.34 -60.59
CA PRO A 351 -9.42 -9.77 -60.38
C PRO A 351 -9.21 -8.30 -60.85
N ILE A 352 -8.06 -7.72 -60.42
CA ILE A 352 -7.05 -6.88 -61.12
C ILE A 352 -7.45 -5.76 -62.13
N ASN A 353 -6.77 -4.60 -61.97
CA ASN A 353 -6.52 -3.44 -62.88
C ASN A 353 -7.67 -2.41 -63.04
N THR A 354 -7.49 -1.09 -63.11
CA THR A 354 -6.45 -0.20 -63.70
C THR A 354 -6.37 1.19 -63.00
N GLU A 355 -5.26 1.89 -63.27
CA GLU A 355 -4.86 3.28 -62.96
C GLU A 355 -5.84 4.40 -63.38
N MET A 356 -5.82 5.55 -62.67
CA MET A 356 -5.37 6.87 -63.17
C MET A 356 -5.58 8.00 -62.12
N GLU A 357 -4.50 8.76 -61.88
CA GLU A 357 -4.35 10.02 -61.12
C GLU A 357 -5.15 11.18 -61.80
N GLU A 358 -5.39 12.39 -61.27
CA GLU A 358 -4.56 13.35 -60.53
C GLU A 358 -5.48 14.56 -60.19
N ASP A 359 -5.43 15.15 -58.98
CA ASP A 359 -5.35 16.63 -58.78
C ASP A 359 -5.46 17.10 -57.31
N THR A 360 -4.31 17.60 -56.84
CA THR A 360 -4.07 18.78 -55.97
C THR A 360 -4.97 19.17 -54.78
N LEU A 361 -4.46 18.86 -53.57
CA LEU A 361 -3.98 19.82 -52.56
C LEU A 361 -4.80 21.12 -52.30
N LYS A 362 -5.47 21.22 -51.13
CA LYS A 362 -5.24 22.28 -50.10
C LYS A 362 -6.23 22.31 -48.92
N TRP A 363 -5.65 22.57 -47.73
CA TRP A 363 -6.20 23.32 -46.59
C TRP A 363 -7.34 22.72 -45.74
N GLN A 364 -7.03 22.27 -44.50
CA GLN A 364 -7.20 23.11 -43.29
C GLN A 364 -6.82 22.38 -41.98
N LYS A 365 -5.85 22.97 -41.28
CA LYS A 365 -5.69 22.87 -39.82
C LYS A 365 -6.69 23.80 -39.14
N CYS A 366 -7.24 23.33 -38.01
CA CYS A 366 -7.41 24.03 -36.72
C CYS A 366 -8.24 25.33 -36.67
N VAL A 367 -9.30 25.35 -35.83
CA VAL A 367 -9.44 26.18 -34.61
C VAL A 367 -10.93 26.30 -34.20
N GLN A 368 -11.20 25.95 -32.94
CA GLN A 368 -12.40 26.31 -32.16
C GLN A 368 -12.56 27.83 -32.00
N ARG A 369 -13.80 28.35 -32.03
CA ARG A 369 -14.42 29.10 -30.89
C ARG A 369 -15.78 29.74 -31.21
N ARG A 370 -16.70 29.56 -30.25
CA ARG A 370 -17.69 30.50 -29.68
C ARG A 370 -18.98 30.90 -30.46
N CYS A 371 -20.09 30.50 -29.82
CA CYS A 371 -21.28 31.29 -29.40
C CYS A 371 -22.17 32.00 -30.45
N LEU A 372 -23.45 31.61 -30.52
CA LEU A 372 -24.70 32.40 -30.31
C LEU A 372 -25.91 31.54 -30.76
N LEU A 373 -26.84 31.15 -29.88
CA LEU A 373 -28.14 31.78 -29.60
C LEU A 373 -29.21 31.63 -30.72
N ILE A 374 -30.37 31.09 -30.31
CA ILE A 374 -31.73 31.20 -30.91
C ILE A 374 -31.96 30.34 -32.17
N SER A 375 -32.70 29.23 -32.09
CA SER A 375 -34.16 29.33 -32.21
C SER A 375 -34.89 28.09 -31.70
N ARG A 376 -35.93 28.37 -30.92
CA ARG A 376 -37.00 27.48 -30.48
C ARG A 376 -37.84 27.00 -31.67
N GLY A 377 -38.38 25.79 -31.53
CA GLY A 377 -39.81 25.55 -31.75
C GLY A 377 -40.20 24.67 -32.93
N LEU A 378 -41.06 23.68 -32.60
CA LEU A 378 -41.94 22.91 -33.49
C LEU A 378 -41.20 21.80 -34.27
N LEU A 379 -41.38 20.51 -33.99
CA LEU A 379 -42.65 19.79 -34.00
C LEU A 379 -42.67 18.68 -32.93
N ARG A 380 -43.64 18.77 -32.03
CA ARG A 380 -44.27 17.62 -31.36
C ARG A 380 -45.50 17.20 -32.19
N ALA A 381 -45.89 15.93 -32.05
CA ALA A 381 -46.98 15.21 -32.73
C ALA A 381 -46.58 14.78 -34.16
N PHE A 382 -46.42 13.51 -34.47
CA PHE A 382 -47.35 12.41 -34.30
C PHE A 382 -46.59 11.10 -34.13
N PHE A 383 -46.73 10.42 -32.99
CA PHE A 383 -46.78 8.95 -32.94
C PHE A 383 -47.40 8.55 -31.59
N SER A 384 -48.69 8.27 -31.64
CA SER A 384 -49.42 7.53 -30.62
C SER A 384 -50.22 6.48 -31.37
N LEU A 385 -49.75 5.23 -31.39
CA LEU A 385 -50.52 4.05 -31.00
C LEU A 385 -49.70 2.75 -31.19
N VAL A 386 -49.63 1.97 -30.11
CA VAL A 386 -49.33 0.52 -30.02
C VAL A 386 -47.86 0.16 -30.30
N ASP A 387 -47.03 -0.05 -29.28
CA ASP A 387 -47.08 -1.31 -28.51
C ASP A 387 -46.98 -1.06 -27.00
N ALA A 388 -47.97 -1.56 -26.26
CA ALA A 388 -47.96 -1.61 -24.81
C ALA A 388 -47.98 -3.07 -24.40
N LYS A 389 -46.81 -3.61 -24.07
CA LYS A 389 -46.64 -4.68 -23.06
C LYS A 389 -45.17 -4.84 -22.69
N GLY A 390 -44.87 -4.44 -21.47
CA GLY A 390 -43.54 -4.48 -20.87
C GLY A 390 -43.36 -3.28 -19.96
N ASP A 391 -44.23 -3.14 -18.97
CA ASP A 391 -43.91 -2.37 -17.77
C ASP A 391 -42.73 -3.11 -17.14
N ASP A 392 -41.51 -2.60 -17.31
CA ASP A 392 -40.31 -3.15 -16.68
C ASP A 392 -40.37 -2.75 -15.20
N SER A 393 -41.26 -3.43 -14.48
CA SER A 393 -41.16 -3.65 -13.05
C SER A 393 -39.77 -4.22 -12.83
N SER A 394 -38.81 -3.37 -12.48
CA SER A 394 -37.47 -3.79 -12.05
C SER A 394 -37.65 -4.73 -10.85
N THR A 395 -37.69 -6.03 -11.11
CA THR A 395 -37.83 -7.05 -10.08
C THR A 395 -36.62 -6.94 -9.18
N LEU A 396 -36.84 -6.54 -7.93
CA LEU A 396 -35.81 -6.52 -6.89
C LEU A 396 -35.20 -7.93 -6.79
N THR A 397 -33.87 -8.01 -6.66
CA THR A 397 -33.21 -9.31 -6.55
C THR A 397 -33.52 -9.90 -5.18
N PRO A 398 -34.18 -11.08 -5.08
CA PRO A 398 -34.45 -11.71 -3.81
C PRO A 398 -33.17 -12.32 -3.21
N ILE A 399 -33.18 -12.57 -1.90
CA ILE A 399 -32.09 -13.28 -1.22
C ILE A 399 -32.00 -14.72 -1.77
N ASN A 400 -30.86 -15.07 -2.35
CA ASN A 400 -30.59 -16.43 -2.80
C ASN A 400 -30.18 -17.32 -1.61
N ARG A 401 -31.05 -18.27 -1.23
CA ARG A 401 -30.84 -19.17 -0.09
C ARG A 401 -29.85 -20.31 -0.35
N ASP A 402 -29.42 -20.50 -1.59
CA ASP A 402 -28.31 -21.40 -1.91
C ASP A 402 -26.94 -20.74 -1.64
N LEU A 403 -26.92 -19.42 -1.41
CA LEU A 403 -25.72 -18.62 -1.14
C LEU A 403 -25.70 -18.08 0.29
N TYR A 404 -26.84 -17.62 0.81
CA TYR A 404 -26.92 -16.93 2.11
C TYR A 404 -27.82 -17.66 3.09
N HIS A 405 -27.29 -17.89 4.27
CA HIS A 405 -28.03 -18.43 5.41
C HIS A 405 -29.05 -17.41 5.93
N PHE A 406 -30.12 -17.89 6.57
CA PHE A 406 -30.84 -17.05 7.52
C PHE A 406 -29.95 -16.75 8.73
N SER A 407 -30.21 -15.63 9.40
CA SER A 407 -29.45 -15.23 10.58
C SER A 407 -29.47 -16.28 11.68
N GLU A 408 -30.62 -16.92 11.89
CA GLU A 408 -30.80 -18.02 12.85
C GLU A 408 -29.96 -19.24 12.43
N ASP A 409 -30.11 -19.72 11.19
CA ASP A 409 -29.35 -20.88 10.66
C ASP A 409 -27.83 -20.65 10.70
N LEU A 410 -27.37 -19.43 10.35
CA LEU A 410 -25.95 -19.09 10.36
C LEU A 410 -25.37 -19.13 11.78
N MET A 411 -26.11 -18.59 12.74
CA MET A 411 -25.69 -18.60 14.14
C MET A 411 -25.72 -20.02 14.72
N GLU A 412 -26.73 -20.83 14.38
CA GLU A 412 -26.76 -22.25 14.77
C GLU A 412 -25.56 -23.02 14.21
N GLU A 413 -25.17 -22.79 12.95
CA GLU A 413 -24.00 -23.45 12.35
C GLU A 413 -22.68 -22.97 12.99
N ILE A 414 -22.57 -21.67 13.34
CA ILE A 414 -21.42 -21.16 14.09
C ILE A 414 -21.35 -21.78 15.49
N GLU A 415 -22.47 -21.91 16.19
CA GLU A 415 -22.54 -22.57 17.49
C GLU A 415 -22.17 -24.05 17.39
N ALA A 416 -22.66 -24.75 16.35
CA ALA A 416 -22.28 -26.11 16.05
C ALA A 416 -20.77 -26.24 15.78
N LEU A 417 -20.18 -25.31 15.01
CA LEU A 417 -18.74 -25.24 14.76
C LEU A 417 -17.94 -25.08 16.07
N VAL A 418 -18.38 -24.18 16.96
CA VAL A 418 -17.76 -24.00 18.28
C VAL A 418 -17.86 -25.29 19.10
N HIS A 419 -19.02 -25.96 19.08
CA HIS A 419 -19.24 -27.22 19.78
C HIS A 419 -18.36 -28.36 19.25
N ARG A 420 -18.08 -28.39 17.94
CA ARG A 420 -17.17 -29.37 17.30
C ARG A 420 -15.69 -29.11 17.63
N HIS A 421 -15.32 -27.87 17.97
CA HIS A 421 -13.92 -27.46 18.23
C HIS A 421 -13.70 -26.76 19.60
N PRO A 422 -14.13 -27.36 20.73
CA PRO A 422 -14.10 -26.71 22.05
C PRO A 422 -12.69 -26.46 22.59
N ASN A 423 -11.67 -27.09 21.99
CA ASN A 423 -10.25 -26.89 22.32
C ASN A 423 -9.60 -25.68 21.60
N LYS A 424 -10.32 -25.05 20.66
CA LYS A 424 -9.85 -23.91 19.87
C LYS A 424 -10.81 -22.72 19.96
N LEU A 425 -12.11 -22.99 19.97
CA LEU A 425 -13.18 -22.00 19.90
C LEU A 425 -14.00 -21.99 21.18
N THR A 426 -14.34 -20.79 21.63
CA THR A 426 -15.37 -20.54 22.65
C THR A 426 -16.33 -19.49 22.14
N ILE A 427 -17.56 -19.48 22.66
CA ILE A 427 -18.58 -18.48 22.33
C ILE A 427 -19.08 -17.83 23.62
N GLU A 428 -19.21 -16.50 23.57
CA GLU A 428 -19.82 -15.69 24.62
C GLU A 428 -20.90 -14.80 24.00
N THR A 429 -22.10 -14.78 24.57
CA THR A 429 -23.18 -13.89 24.12
C THR A 429 -23.29 -12.72 25.09
N PHE A 430 -23.16 -11.51 24.55
CA PHE A 430 -23.33 -10.26 25.27
C PHE A 430 -24.73 -9.72 25.00
N THR A 431 -25.43 -9.35 26.06
CA THR A 431 -26.76 -8.75 25.97
C THR A 431 -26.75 -7.36 26.60
N SER A 432 -27.42 -6.40 25.96
CA SER A 432 -27.64 -5.08 26.52
C SER A 432 -29.05 -4.61 26.16
N GLU A 433 -29.62 -3.72 27.00
CA GLU A 433 -30.92 -3.14 26.80
C GLU A 433 -30.86 -1.63 27.03
N ASN A 434 -31.52 -0.86 26.17
CA ASN A 434 -31.73 0.56 26.40
C ASN A 434 -33.14 0.96 25.97
N LYS A 435 -33.91 1.55 26.91
CA LYS A 435 -35.28 2.03 26.71
C LYS A 435 -36.21 0.96 26.09
N GLY A 436 -36.13 -0.28 26.57
CA GLY A 436 -37.00 -1.38 26.12
C GLY A 436 -36.62 -1.99 24.76
N TYR A 437 -35.48 -1.61 24.19
CA TYR A 437 -34.89 -2.26 23.02
C TYR A 437 -33.66 -3.05 23.48
N GLN A 438 -33.64 -4.34 23.18
CA GLN A 438 -32.58 -5.28 23.55
C GLN A 438 -31.77 -5.68 22.30
N ALA A 439 -30.48 -5.83 22.46
CA ALA A 439 -29.62 -6.46 21.47
C ALA A 439 -28.76 -7.56 22.11
N GLU A 440 -28.45 -8.55 21.29
CA GLU A 440 -27.59 -9.67 21.64
C GLU A 440 -26.50 -9.81 20.57
N ILE A 441 -25.26 -9.95 21.01
CA ILE A 441 -24.09 -10.10 20.12
C ILE A 441 -23.28 -11.30 20.59
N ALA A 442 -23.13 -12.27 19.71
CA ALA A 442 -22.24 -13.40 19.92
C ALA A 442 -20.79 -13.02 19.58
N VAL A 443 -19.86 -13.44 20.44
CA VAL A 443 -18.42 -13.23 20.27
C VAL A 443 -17.73 -14.59 20.32
N ILE A 444 -17.16 -14.99 19.18
CA ILE A 444 -16.42 -16.24 19.05
C ILE A 444 -14.95 -15.94 19.29
N THR A 445 -14.36 -16.59 20.29
CA THR A 445 -12.94 -16.45 20.60
C THR A 445 -12.19 -17.68 20.10
N TYR A 446 -11.23 -17.46 19.21
CA TYR A 446 -10.22 -18.44 18.85
C TYR A 446 -8.99 -18.25 19.74
N CYS A 447 -8.61 -19.30 20.46
CA CYS A 447 -7.36 -19.38 21.21
C CYS A 447 -6.92 -20.84 21.34
N ARG A 448 -5.81 -21.20 20.69
CA ARG A 448 -5.23 -22.55 20.82
C ARG A 448 -4.53 -22.70 22.17
N ASN A 449 -4.74 -23.85 22.82
CA ASN A 449 -4.22 -24.19 24.15
C ASN A 449 -4.71 -23.24 25.25
N SER A 450 -6.01 -23.26 25.54
CA SER A 450 -6.75 -22.50 26.58
C SER A 450 -6.27 -22.70 28.03
N LEU A 451 -5.06 -23.22 28.24
CA LEU A 451 -4.45 -23.50 29.54
C LEU A 451 -3.61 -22.34 30.09
N VAL A 452 -3.39 -21.26 29.32
CA VAL A 452 -2.67 -20.08 29.80
C VAL A 452 -3.69 -18.98 30.14
N PRO A 453 -3.83 -18.59 31.42
CA PRO A 453 -4.88 -17.66 31.87
C PRO A 453 -4.70 -16.19 31.45
N ASP A 454 -3.64 -15.85 30.72
CA ASP A 454 -3.33 -14.45 30.39
C ASP A 454 -3.35 -14.20 28.88
N ASP A 455 -4.55 -13.96 28.35
CA ASP A 455 -4.78 -13.52 26.97
C ASP A 455 -3.99 -12.25 26.61
N ARG A 456 -3.50 -11.48 27.61
CA ARG A 456 -2.73 -10.25 27.38
C ARG A 456 -1.34 -10.52 26.83
N SER A 457 -0.79 -11.73 27.00
CA SER A 457 0.55 -12.07 26.50
C SER A 457 0.57 -12.36 24.99
N LYS A 458 -0.59 -12.72 24.42
CA LYS A 458 -0.76 -13.05 22.99
C LYS A 458 -1.11 -11.82 22.17
N PHE A 459 -0.88 -11.91 20.86
CA PHE A 459 -1.32 -10.87 19.93
C PHE A 459 -2.83 -10.98 19.72
N ARG A 460 -3.53 -9.85 19.78
CA ARG A 460 -5.01 -9.80 19.87
C ARG A 460 -5.62 -9.14 18.65
N ILE A 461 -6.54 -9.84 18.01
CA ILE A 461 -7.25 -9.37 16.80
C ILE A 461 -8.75 -9.41 17.07
N LEU A 462 -9.45 -8.32 16.79
CA LEU A 462 -10.92 -8.24 16.85
C LEU A 462 -11.47 -8.00 15.45
N LEU A 463 -12.36 -8.86 14.98
CA LEU A 463 -13.02 -8.74 13.69
C LEU A 463 -14.52 -8.56 13.91
N SER A 464 -15.14 -7.56 13.28
CA SER A 464 -16.59 -7.32 13.35
C SER A 464 -17.25 -7.33 11.97
N PHE A 465 -18.38 -8.02 11.87
CA PHE A 465 -19.12 -8.25 10.65
C PHE A 465 -20.62 -7.98 10.88
N GLY A 466 -21.36 -7.72 9.80
CA GLY A 466 -22.81 -7.58 9.86
C GLY A 466 -23.29 -6.39 10.70
N GLN A 467 -22.55 -5.27 10.70
CA GLN A 467 -22.98 -4.04 11.39
C GLN A 467 -24.17 -3.39 10.68
N HIS A 468 -24.21 -3.44 9.34
CA HIS A 468 -25.40 -3.05 8.58
C HIS A 468 -26.20 -4.27 8.15
N GLY A 469 -27.52 -4.22 8.33
CA GLY A 469 -28.40 -5.38 8.11
C GLY A 469 -28.33 -5.96 6.69
N ARG A 470 -28.22 -5.10 5.67
CA ARG A 470 -28.23 -5.48 4.25
C ARG A 470 -26.93 -6.07 3.70
N GLU A 471 -25.85 -6.08 4.47
CA GLU A 471 -24.51 -6.49 4.04
C GLU A 471 -24.23 -7.97 4.39
N LEU A 472 -25.08 -8.89 3.91
CA LEU A 472 -25.11 -10.30 4.30
C LEU A 472 -23.79 -11.04 4.05
N ILE A 473 -23.10 -10.72 2.94
CA ILE A 473 -21.81 -11.34 2.56
C ILE A 473 -20.73 -11.22 3.65
N THR A 474 -20.82 -10.20 4.51
CA THR A 474 -19.87 -10.00 5.60
C THR A 474 -19.99 -11.09 6.67
N SER A 475 -21.20 -11.48 7.06
CA SER A 475 -21.41 -12.56 8.04
C SER A 475 -21.04 -13.94 7.49
N GLU A 476 -21.26 -14.18 6.20
CA GLU A 476 -20.82 -15.42 5.54
C GLU A 476 -19.27 -15.52 5.54
N LEU A 477 -18.58 -14.39 5.34
CA LEU A 477 -17.12 -14.32 5.47
C LEU A 477 -16.65 -14.60 6.90
N ALA A 478 -17.36 -14.10 7.92
CA ALA A 478 -17.05 -14.42 9.31
C ALA A 478 -17.08 -15.93 9.56
N PHE A 479 -18.15 -16.60 9.12
CA PHE A 479 -18.28 -18.06 9.23
C PHE A 479 -17.19 -18.79 8.45
N ARG A 480 -16.85 -18.31 7.24
CA ARG A 480 -15.77 -18.88 6.44
C ARG A 480 -14.41 -18.78 7.13
N ILE A 481 -14.07 -17.63 7.72
CA ILE A 481 -12.82 -17.44 8.47
C ILE A 481 -12.78 -18.38 9.68
N LEU A 482 -13.87 -18.47 10.45
CA LEU A 482 -13.98 -19.38 11.59
C LEU A 482 -13.78 -20.84 11.18
N SER A 483 -14.38 -21.26 10.07
CA SER A 483 -14.23 -22.60 9.50
C SER A 483 -12.79 -22.90 9.06
N ILE A 484 -12.05 -21.89 8.56
CA ILE A 484 -10.65 -22.08 8.16
C ILE A 484 -9.75 -22.20 9.38
N ILE A 485 -9.88 -21.32 10.38
CA ILE A 485 -9.02 -21.37 11.58
C ILE A 485 -9.33 -22.56 12.48
N SER A 486 -10.53 -23.15 12.39
CA SER A 486 -10.88 -24.42 13.03
C SER A 486 -10.41 -25.67 12.27
N GLU A 487 -9.94 -25.51 11.03
CA GLU A 487 -9.51 -26.58 10.11
C GLU A 487 -10.66 -27.40 9.49
N GLU A 488 -11.90 -26.87 9.44
CA GLU A 488 -13.02 -27.47 8.68
C GLU A 488 -13.06 -27.00 7.21
N ALA A 489 -12.44 -25.88 6.91
CA ALA A 489 -12.30 -25.34 5.56
C ALA A 489 -10.84 -25.00 5.24
N PHE A 490 -10.51 -24.97 3.94
CA PHE A 490 -9.15 -24.72 3.48
C PHE A 490 -9.16 -23.73 2.32
N LEU A 491 -8.10 -22.92 2.25
CA LEU A 491 -7.81 -22.08 1.09
C LEU A 491 -6.83 -22.78 0.15
N PRO A 492 -7.03 -22.66 -1.17
CA PRO A 492 -6.04 -23.13 -2.13
C PRO A 492 -4.72 -22.35 -1.97
N ASN A 493 -3.58 -23.04 -2.07
CA ASN A 493 -2.23 -22.47 -2.02
C ASN A 493 -1.78 -21.88 -0.66
N MET A 494 -2.44 -22.23 0.45
CA MET A 494 -1.98 -21.85 1.79
C MET A 494 -1.24 -23.01 2.48
N GLU A 495 -0.02 -22.75 2.97
CA GLU A 495 0.73 -23.75 3.73
C GLU A 495 0.21 -23.85 5.18
N GLN A 496 -0.49 -24.96 5.49
CA GLN A 496 -1.15 -25.18 6.78
C GLN A 496 -0.21 -25.08 7.99
N ARG A 497 1.06 -25.49 7.85
CA ARG A 497 2.03 -25.45 8.95
C ARG A 497 2.35 -24.02 9.38
N SER A 498 2.66 -23.15 8.42
CA SER A 498 2.95 -21.73 8.66
C SER A 498 1.76 -21.00 9.30
N LEU A 499 0.54 -21.33 8.84
CA LEU A 499 -0.69 -20.80 9.43
C LEU A 499 -0.83 -21.25 10.90
N ASN A 500 -0.65 -22.54 11.19
CA ASN A 500 -0.77 -23.07 12.54
C ASN A 500 0.24 -22.44 13.52
N ASP A 501 1.51 -22.31 13.12
CA ASP A 501 2.56 -21.68 13.92
C ASP A 501 2.27 -20.19 14.24
N THR A 502 1.50 -19.54 13.37
CA THR A 502 1.03 -18.17 13.55
C THR A 502 -0.15 -18.13 14.51
N LEU A 503 -1.16 -18.96 14.27
CA LEU A 503 -2.39 -19.02 15.06
C LEU A 503 -2.13 -19.33 16.54
N ASP A 504 -1.09 -20.11 16.86
CA ASP A 504 -0.68 -20.42 18.25
C ASP A 504 -0.34 -19.16 19.08
N LYS A 505 0.06 -18.08 18.41
CA LYS A 505 0.49 -16.80 19.02
C LYS A 505 -0.64 -15.77 19.09
N LEU A 506 -1.82 -16.11 18.58
CA LEU A 506 -2.96 -15.22 18.44
C LEU A 506 -4.08 -15.54 19.43
N VAL A 507 -4.80 -14.49 19.82
CA VAL A 507 -6.18 -14.57 20.30
C VAL A 507 -7.01 -13.75 19.32
N ILE A 508 -7.99 -14.38 18.68
CA ILE A 508 -8.84 -13.74 17.68
C ILE A 508 -10.27 -13.75 18.21
N LYS A 509 -10.87 -12.58 18.36
CA LYS A 509 -12.31 -12.45 18.63
C LYS A 509 -13.03 -12.08 17.34
N VAL A 510 -14.06 -12.84 17.01
CA VAL A 510 -14.89 -12.65 15.82
C VAL A 510 -16.31 -12.35 16.28
N VAL A 511 -16.85 -11.23 15.82
CA VAL A 511 -18.27 -10.87 15.95
C VAL A 511 -18.91 -11.11 14.59
N PRO A 512 -19.57 -12.25 14.36
CA PRO A 512 -20.06 -12.64 13.03
C PRO A 512 -21.25 -11.80 12.57
N MET A 513 -22.00 -11.23 13.52
CA MET A 513 -23.16 -10.41 13.26
C MET A 513 -23.37 -9.43 14.43
N GLU A 514 -23.02 -8.16 14.22
CA GLU A 514 -23.22 -7.09 15.20
C GLU A 514 -24.70 -6.67 15.29
N ASN A 515 -25.43 -6.72 14.17
CA ASN A 515 -26.79 -6.18 14.05
C ASN A 515 -27.82 -7.26 13.68
N LEU A 516 -28.06 -8.20 14.60
CA LEU A 516 -29.06 -9.26 14.40
C LEU A 516 -30.47 -8.70 14.17
N ASN A 517 -30.86 -7.65 14.90
CA ASN A 517 -32.18 -7.06 14.79
C ASN A 517 -32.42 -6.40 13.41
N GLY A 518 -31.43 -5.70 12.86
CA GLY A 518 -31.49 -5.15 11.50
C GLY A 518 -31.50 -6.25 10.44
N ARG A 519 -30.66 -7.29 10.62
CA ARG A 519 -30.64 -8.46 9.73
C ARG A 519 -32.00 -9.17 9.65
N LYS A 520 -32.76 -9.26 10.75
CA LYS A 520 -34.13 -9.82 10.75
C LYS A 520 -35.11 -9.01 9.90
N LEU A 521 -34.98 -7.68 9.84
CA LEU A 521 -35.80 -6.83 8.96
C LEU A 521 -35.50 -7.09 7.48
N VAL A 522 -34.22 -7.22 7.14
CA VAL A 522 -33.77 -7.57 5.79
C VAL A 522 -34.30 -8.95 5.37
N GLU A 523 -34.20 -9.94 6.24
CA GLU A 523 -34.73 -11.29 6.00
C GLU A 523 -36.27 -11.32 5.94
N GLY A 524 -36.94 -10.37 6.59
CA GLY A 524 -38.38 -10.11 6.51
C GLY A 524 -38.83 -9.38 5.24
N GLY A 525 -37.88 -8.95 4.38
CA GLY A 525 -38.15 -8.36 3.07
C GLY A 525 -37.74 -6.90 2.90
N ASP A 526 -37.27 -6.22 3.95
CA ASP A 526 -36.72 -4.87 3.82
C ASP A 526 -35.25 -4.91 3.35
N LEU A 527 -35.04 -5.30 2.10
CA LEU A 527 -33.72 -5.60 1.53
C LEU A 527 -32.73 -4.43 1.55
N CYS A 528 -33.22 -3.20 1.78
CA CYS A 528 -32.41 -2.00 1.87
C CYS A 528 -32.11 -1.58 3.30
N GLU A 529 -32.65 -2.24 4.33
CA GLU A 529 -32.44 -1.80 5.72
C GLU A 529 -30.97 -1.93 6.12
N ARG A 530 -30.38 -0.77 6.44
CA ARG A 530 -29.00 -0.62 6.88
C ARG A 530 -28.89 -0.67 8.40
N ARG A 531 -29.88 -0.11 9.08
CA ARG A 531 -29.82 0.28 10.49
C ARG A 531 -30.20 -0.88 11.39
N ASN A 532 -30.19 -0.66 12.70
CA ASN A 532 -30.68 -1.64 13.65
C ASN A 532 -32.21 -1.73 13.67
N GLY A 533 -32.75 -2.63 14.50
CA GLY A 533 -34.19 -2.90 14.59
C GLY A 533 -35.06 -1.72 15.04
N ARG A 534 -34.46 -0.58 15.44
CA ARG A 534 -35.18 0.66 15.75
C ARG A 534 -34.74 1.87 14.90
N GLY A 535 -34.05 1.61 13.79
CA GLY A 535 -33.74 2.62 12.78
C GLY A 535 -32.59 3.56 13.13
N VAL A 536 -31.59 3.10 13.91
CA VAL A 536 -30.34 3.83 14.15
C VAL A 536 -29.19 3.20 13.37
N ASP A 537 -28.39 4.02 12.68
CA ASP A 537 -27.15 3.58 12.04
C ASP A 537 -26.09 3.38 13.13
N LEU A 538 -25.71 2.13 13.34
CA LEU A 538 -24.70 1.75 14.32
C LEU A 538 -23.34 2.39 14.01
N ASN A 539 -23.02 2.64 12.73
CA ASN A 539 -21.79 3.31 12.31
C ASN A 539 -21.91 4.85 12.24
N ARG A 540 -22.94 5.41 12.90
CA ARG A 540 -23.07 6.85 13.23
C ARG A 540 -23.28 7.09 14.73
N ASN A 541 -23.32 6.01 15.53
CA ASN A 541 -23.68 6.06 16.94
C ASN A 541 -22.47 6.14 17.90
N TRP A 542 -21.26 6.41 17.40
CA TRP A 542 -20.04 6.49 18.22
C TRP A 542 -19.70 7.93 18.59
N SER A 543 -18.89 8.14 19.63
CA SER A 543 -18.73 9.47 20.24
C SER A 543 -17.86 10.48 19.48
N VAL A 544 -17.09 10.07 18.47
CA VAL A 544 -16.19 10.99 17.73
C VAL A 544 -17.00 11.83 16.73
N ASP A 545 -17.02 13.15 16.92
CA ASP A 545 -17.79 14.13 16.13
C ASP A 545 -19.29 13.78 16.02
N TRP A 546 -19.84 13.08 17.02
CA TRP A 546 -21.20 12.54 17.01
C TRP A 546 -22.27 13.61 16.73
N GLY A 547 -23.24 13.26 15.90
CA GLY A 547 -24.42 14.10 15.62
C GLY A 547 -24.17 15.24 14.63
N LYS A 548 -22.94 15.42 14.18
CA LYS A 548 -22.62 16.33 13.08
C LYS A 548 -23.15 15.78 11.75
N LYS A 549 -23.67 16.68 10.92
CA LYS A 549 -24.34 16.37 9.65
C LYS A 549 -23.64 17.09 8.53
N GLU A 550 -23.19 16.32 7.53
CA GLU A 550 -22.66 16.86 6.29
C GLU A 550 -23.78 17.34 5.36
N LYS A 551 -23.41 18.01 4.26
CA LYS A 551 -24.39 18.57 3.30
C LYS A 551 -25.22 17.50 2.61
N ASP A 552 -24.66 16.32 2.44
CA ASP A 552 -25.22 15.13 1.81
C ASP A 552 -25.83 14.16 2.83
N TYR A 553 -25.94 14.55 4.10
CA TYR A 553 -26.52 13.75 5.18
C TYR A 553 -27.93 13.23 4.84
N ASP A 554 -28.08 11.90 4.87
CA ASP A 554 -29.38 11.25 4.76
C ASP A 554 -29.95 10.95 6.17
N SER A 555 -31.00 11.66 6.56
CA SER A 555 -31.64 11.47 7.87
C SER A 555 -32.26 10.09 8.10
N TYR A 556 -32.58 9.37 7.02
CA TYR A 556 -33.10 8.02 7.12
C TYR A 556 -31.93 7.06 7.33
N GLU A 557 -30.99 7.00 6.39
CA GLU A 557 -29.88 6.04 6.38
C GLU A 557 -28.86 6.30 7.49
N GLU A 558 -28.59 7.56 7.84
CA GLU A 558 -27.50 7.98 8.73
C GLU A 558 -28.00 8.51 10.06
N ASN A 559 -29.15 8.02 10.55
CA ASN A 559 -29.66 8.40 11.86
C ASN A 559 -28.65 8.01 12.97
N PRO A 560 -28.01 8.97 13.68
CA PRO A 560 -26.94 8.67 14.64
C PRO A 560 -27.47 8.24 16.02
N GLY A 561 -28.79 8.15 16.19
CA GLY A 561 -29.44 7.86 17.47
C GLY A 561 -29.65 9.11 18.34
N SER A 562 -29.98 8.89 19.61
CA SER A 562 -30.35 9.98 20.54
C SER A 562 -29.18 10.58 21.33
N ALA A 563 -28.08 9.84 21.41
CA ALA A 563 -26.82 10.19 22.06
C ALA A 563 -25.72 9.25 21.51
N PRO A 564 -24.42 9.57 21.66
CA PRO A 564 -23.39 8.58 21.40
C PRO A 564 -23.59 7.36 22.31
N PHE A 565 -23.40 6.16 21.76
CA PHE A 565 -23.66 4.88 22.42
C PHE A 565 -25.10 4.76 22.96
N SER A 566 -26.07 5.35 22.25
CA SER A 566 -27.47 5.13 22.59
C SER A 566 -27.96 3.73 22.23
N GLU A 567 -27.31 3.04 21.29
CA GLU A 567 -27.69 1.69 20.88
C GLU A 567 -27.03 0.61 21.75
N PRO A 568 -27.77 -0.42 22.21
CA PRO A 568 -27.20 -1.55 22.93
C PRO A 568 -26.07 -2.26 22.16
N GLU A 569 -26.17 -2.37 20.84
CA GLU A 569 -25.16 -2.98 19.97
C GLU A 569 -23.81 -2.25 20.08
N THR A 570 -23.82 -0.92 19.95
CA THR A 570 -22.58 -0.11 20.03
C THR A 570 -22.01 -0.08 21.45
N GLN A 571 -22.85 -0.13 22.49
CA GLN A 571 -22.38 -0.26 23.88
C GLN A 571 -21.64 -1.57 24.11
N ILE A 572 -22.15 -2.69 23.56
CA ILE A 572 -21.49 -3.99 23.65
C ILE A 572 -20.14 -3.94 22.93
N MET A 573 -20.10 -3.43 21.70
CA MET A 573 -18.86 -3.33 20.92
C MET A 573 -17.82 -2.41 21.58
N GLN A 574 -18.26 -1.29 22.16
CA GLN A 574 -17.40 -0.40 22.95
C GLN A 574 -16.78 -1.16 24.13
N LYS A 575 -17.61 -1.85 24.92
CA LYS A 575 -17.13 -2.62 26.08
C LYS A 575 -16.18 -3.73 25.64
N LEU A 576 -16.48 -4.43 24.55
CA LEU A 576 -15.64 -5.49 24.01
C LEU A 576 -14.26 -4.96 23.61
N ALA A 577 -14.20 -3.86 22.87
CA ALA A 577 -12.92 -3.27 22.45
C ALA A 577 -12.10 -2.75 23.65
N MET A 578 -12.73 -2.08 24.60
CA MET A 578 -12.05 -1.53 25.79
C MET A 578 -11.54 -2.62 26.74
N THR A 579 -12.22 -3.77 26.81
CA THR A 579 -11.81 -4.88 27.69
C THR A 579 -10.81 -5.82 27.02
N PHE A 580 -10.95 -6.04 25.72
CA PHE A 580 -10.06 -6.91 24.96
C PHE A 580 -8.77 -6.21 24.50
N GLU A 581 -8.78 -4.88 24.37
CA GLU A 581 -7.64 -4.06 23.95
C GLU A 581 -6.95 -4.64 22.69
N PRO A 582 -7.65 -4.75 21.55
CA PRO A 582 -7.09 -5.39 20.37
C PRO A 582 -5.90 -4.60 19.82
N HIS A 583 -4.93 -5.32 19.25
CA HIS A 583 -3.84 -4.71 18.49
C HIS A 583 -4.27 -4.37 17.07
N VAL A 584 -5.15 -5.19 16.51
CA VAL A 584 -5.78 -5.02 15.20
C VAL A 584 -7.30 -5.13 15.38
N TRP A 585 -8.02 -4.15 14.83
CA TRP A 585 -9.46 -4.22 14.67
C TRP A 585 -9.84 -3.96 13.22
N VAL A 586 -10.75 -4.77 12.69
CA VAL A 586 -11.29 -4.61 11.33
C VAL A 586 -12.80 -4.69 11.38
N ASN A 587 -13.46 -3.64 10.89
CA ASN A 587 -14.89 -3.60 10.62
C ASN A 587 -15.15 -3.91 9.15
N VAL A 588 -16.02 -4.88 8.89
CA VAL A 588 -16.22 -5.41 7.54
C VAL A 588 -17.60 -5.04 7.03
N HIS A 589 -17.61 -4.41 5.87
CA HIS A 589 -18.76 -3.86 5.17
C HIS A 589 -18.82 -4.32 3.71
N SER A 590 -19.92 -4.00 3.03
CA SER A 590 -20.03 -4.09 1.58
C SER A 590 -20.80 -2.89 1.03
N GLY A 591 -20.87 -2.79 -0.30
CA GLY A 591 -21.40 -1.67 -1.08
C GLY A 591 -20.37 -1.11 -2.06
N MET A 592 -19.09 -1.41 -1.84
CA MET A 592 -17.97 -1.07 -2.71
C MET A 592 -16.77 -1.97 -2.43
N GLU A 593 -15.63 -1.70 -3.08
CA GLU A 593 -14.38 -2.43 -2.84
C GLU A 593 -13.26 -1.48 -2.39
N ALA A 594 -12.94 -1.54 -1.10
CA ALA A 594 -11.98 -0.64 -0.49
C ALA A 594 -11.38 -1.16 0.81
N LEU A 595 -10.22 -0.58 1.13
CA LEU A 595 -9.38 -0.85 2.28
C LEU A 595 -9.14 0.49 2.98
N PHE A 596 -10.05 0.88 3.87
CA PHE A 596 -9.94 2.15 4.58
C PHE A 596 -9.22 2.02 5.90
N MET A 597 -8.55 3.10 6.23
CA MET A 597 -8.03 3.43 7.56
C MET A 597 -8.66 4.75 8.01
N PRO A 598 -8.48 5.16 9.28
CA PRO A 598 -8.93 6.46 9.72
C PRO A 598 -8.34 7.59 8.84
N TYR A 599 -8.96 8.77 8.84
CA TYR A 599 -10.24 9.07 9.46
C TYR A 599 -11.42 8.94 8.49
N ASP A 600 -12.60 8.66 9.03
CA ASP A 600 -13.86 8.73 8.30
C ASP A 600 -14.44 10.16 8.35
N HIS A 601 -14.32 10.84 9.51
CA HIS A 601 -14.80 12.21 9.70
C HIS A 601 -13.87 13.30 9.11
N LYS A 602 -12.71 12.93 8.57
CA LYS A 602 -11.73 13.84 7.94
C LYS A 602 -11.25 13.28 6.61
N ASN A 603 -10.89 14.18 5.68
CA ASN A 603 -10.31 13.79 4.39
C ASN A 603 -8.80 13.46 4.45
N THR A 604 -8.26 13.32 5.66
CA THR A 604 -6.85 13.02 5.89
C THR A 604 -6.70 11.68 6.60
N THR A 605 -5.58 11.01 6.34
CA THR A 605 -5.13 9.92 7.20
C THR A 605 -4.44 10.49 8.45
N PRO A 606 -4.42 9.78 9.58
CA PRO A 606 -3.57 10.13 10.71
C PRO A 606 -2.10 10.29 10.30
N ASP A 607 -1.33 11.01 11.11
CA ASP A 607 0.12 11.14 10.93
C ASP A 607 0.88 10.09 11.75
N GLY A 608 2.18 9.98 11.50
CA GLY A 608 3.11 9.19 12.31
C GLY A 608 3.29 7.74 11.86
N LEU A 609 4.17 7.03 12.59
CA LEU A 609 4.66 5.71 12.20
C LEU A 609 3.57 4.64 12.10
N LEU A 610 2.55 4.69 12.96
CA LEU A 610 1.42 3.74 12.91
C LEU A 610 0.62 3.92 11.61
N SER A 611 0.34 5.16 11.22
CA SER A 611 -0.36 5.45 9.96
C SER A 611 0.41 4.96 8.74
N VAL A 612 1.74 5.20 8.70
CA VAL A 612 2.60 4.68 7.62
C VAL A 612 2.51 3.16 7.53
N ARG A 613 2.53 2.46 8.67
CA ARG A 613 2.43 0.99 8.72
C ARG A 613 1.07 0.48 8.27
N MET A 614 -0.01 1.09 8.77
CA MET A 614 -1.37 0.78 8.32
C MET A 614 -1.46 0.90 6.80
N LYS A 615 -0.99 2.02 6.23
CA LYS A 615 -0.99 2.25 4.78
C LYS A 615 -0.15 1.23 4.02
N SER A 616 1.02 0.84 4.53
CA SER A 616 1.85 -0.20 3.92
C SER A 616 1.15 -1.56 3.94
N MET A 617 0.53 -1.95 5.06
CA MET A 617 -0.22 -3.20 5.15
C MET A 617 -1.38 -3.22 4.14
N LEU A 618 -2.16 -2.13 4.04
CA LEU A 618 -3.25 -2.06 3.07
C LEU A 618 -2.77 -2.19 1.62
N LYS A 619 -1.60 -1.61 1.28
CA LYS A 619 -0.99 -1.79 -0.05
C LYS A 619 -0.62 -3.24 -0.31
N VAL A 620 -0.02 -3.92 0.68
CA VAL A 620 0.33 -5.35 0.56
C VAL A 620 -0.91 -6.20 0.34
N LEU A 621 -1.96 -5.98 1.14
CA LEU A 621 -3.23 -6.71 0.99
C LEU A 621 -3.86 -6.49 -0.38
N ASN A 622 -3.93 -5.23 -0.84
CA ASN A 622 -4.51 -4.88 -2.13
C ASN A 622 -3.76 -5.53 -3.29
N HIS A 623 -2.43 -5.48 -3.24
CA HIS A 623 -1.60 -6.03 -4.29
C HIS A 623 -1.70 -7.57 -4.35
N GLN A 624 -1.62 -8.22 -3.19
CA GLN A 624 -1.57 -9.69 -3.10
C GLN A 624 -2.91 -10.37 -3.40
N HIS A 625 -4.01 -9.80 -2.92
CA HIS A 625 -5.31 -10.48 -2.94
C HIS A 625 -6.32 -9.82 -3.88
N PHE A 626 -6.16 -8.53 -4.15
CA PHE A 626 -7.17 -7.77 -4.89
C PHE A 626 -6.63 -7.14 -6.16
N GLN A 627 -5.40 -7.45 -6.57
CA GLN A 627 -4.86 -7.03 -7.87
C GLN A 627 -4.91 -5.51 -8.07
N ASP A 628 -4.67 -4.78 -6.97
CA ASP A 628 -4.68 -3.32 -6.88
C ASP A 628 -6.03 -2.66 -7.24
N ARG A 629 -7.14 -3.41 -7.22
CA ARG A 629 -8.47 -2.90 -7.58
C ARG A 629 -9.18 -2.16 -6.44
N CYS A 630 -8.83 -2.42 -5.18
CA CYS A 630 -9.45 -1.75 -4.04
C CYS A 630 -8.90 -0.32 -3.87
N MET A 631 -9.75 0.61 -3.46
CA MET A 631 -9.28 1.93 -3.03
C MET A 631 -8.63 1.84 -1.64
N ILE A 632 -7.54 2.59 -1.42
CA ILE A 632 -6.83 2.64 -0.12
C ILE A 632 -6.74 4.10 0.35
N GLY A 633 -7.00 4.35 1.63
CA GLY A 633 -6.77 5.66 2.25
C GLY A 633 -7.69 5.93 3.43
N SER A 634 -7.87 7.21 3.76
CA SER A 634 -8.83 7.59 4.79
C SER A 634 -10.25 7.36 4.29
N GLY A 635 -11.16 6.84 5.12
CA GLY A 635 -12.56 6.64 4.71
C GLY A 635 -13.18 7.93 4.17
N GLY A 636 -12.97 9.06 4.85
CA GLY A 636 -13.50 10.35 4.45
C GLY A 636 -12.83 10.96 3.21
N GLY A 637 -11.57 10.63 2.95
CA GLY A 637 -10.77 11.18 1.86
C GLY A 637 -10.87 10.36 0.56
N SER A 638 -11.07 9.04 0.68
CA SER A 638 -11.09 8.11 -0.44
C SER A 638 -12.48 7.97 -1.08
N VAL A 639 -13.57 8.09 -0.31
CA VAL A 639 -14.94 7.92 -0.82
C VAL A 639 -15.56 9.24 -1.29
N GLY A 640 -15.04 10.38 -0.80
CA GLY A 640 -15.48 11.72 -1.21
C GLY A 640 -16.62 12.30 -0.40
N TYR A 641 -17.04 11.66 0.70
CA TYR A 641 -17.92 12.21 1.73
C TYR A 641 -17.35 11.93 3.13
N LEU A 642 -17.72 12.73 4.12
CA LEU A 642 -17.25 12.57 5.50
C LEU A 642 -18.32 11.90 6.35
N ALA A 643 -17.93 10.90 7.13
CA ALA A 643 -18.83 10.20 8.04
C ALA A 643 -18.46 10.50 9.49
N HIS A 644 -19.44 10.91 10.29
CA HIS A 644 -19.27 11.30 11.69
C HIS A 644 -19.84 10.24 12.63
N GLY A 645 -19.26 10.10 13.82
CA GLY A 645 -19.71 9.11 14.79
C GLY A 645 -19.47 7.67 14.35
N THR A 646 -18.38 7.40 13.63
CA THR A 646 -18.04 6.05 13.14
C THR A 646 -17.28 5.22 14.16
N ALA A 647 -17.39 3.90 14.03
CA ALA A 647 -16.66 2.95 14.83
C ALA A 647 -15.14 3.09 14.64
N THR A 648 -14.68 3.25 13.41
CA THR A 648 -13.26 3.32 13.05
C THR A 648 -12.55 4.50 13.67
N ASP A 649 -13.19 5.68 13.66
CA ASP A 649 -12.63 6.86 14.29
C ASP A 649 -12.56 6.71 15.81
N TYR A 650 -13.59 6.12 16.44
CA TYR A 650 -13.57 5.84 17.88
C TYR A 650 -12.49 4.82 18.27
N MET A 651 -12.38 3.72 17.50
CA MET A 651 -11.41 2.66 17.75
C MET A 651 -9.98 3.21 17.69
N TYR A 652 -9.71 4.13 16.77
CA TYR A 652 -8.40 4.77 16.65
C TYR A 652 -8.16 5.87 17.71
N ASP A 653 -9.05 6.86 17.80
CA ASP A 653 -8.80 8.05 18.62
C ASP A 653 -9.06 7.83 20.12
N ILE A 654 -10.03 7.01 20.48
CA ILE A 654 -10.46 6.84 21.88
C ILE A 654 -10.00 5.50 22.45
N ALA A 655 -10.31 4.39 21.76
CA ALA A 655 -9.91 3.06 22.22
C ALA A 655 -8.42 2.76 21.98
N LYS A 656 -7.72 3.63 21.23
CA LYS A 656 -6.28 3.54 20.95
C LYS A 656 -5.85 2.20 20.34
N VAL A 657 -6.72 1.61 19.52
CA VAL A 657 -6.37 0.41 18.74
C VAL A 657 -5.27 0.81 17.74
N PRO A 658 -4.07 0.19 17.80
CA PRO A 658 -2.93 0.59 16.97
C PRO A 658 -3.21 0.54 15.46
N MET A 659 -4.05 -0.41 15.05
CA MET A 659 -4.43 -0.65 13.67
C MET A 659 -5.94 -0.90 13.57
N ALA A 660 -6.70 0.16 13.29
CA ALA A 660 -8.15 0.11 13.10
C ALA A 660 -8.48 0.28 11.61
N PHE A 661 -9.36 -0.54 11.06
CA PHE A 661 -9.69 -0.51 9.62
C PHE A 661 -11.19 -0.66 9.36
N THR A 662 -11.63 -0.11 8.24
CA THR A 662 -12.93 -0.38 7.61
C THR A 662 -12.68 -1.02 6.26
N PHE A 663 -13.10 -2.27 6.06
CA PHE A 663 -12.95 -2.96 4.78
C PHE A 663 -14.30 -3.10 4.09
N GLU A 664 -14.35 -2.71 2.82
CA GLU A 664 -15.50 -2.84 1.94
C GLU A 664 -15.22 -3.97 0.96
N ILE A 665 -15.96 -5.08 1.08
CA ILE A 665 -15.54 -6.36 0.49
C ILE A 665 -16.15 -6.71 -0.86
N TYR A 666 -17.20 -5.99 -1.24
CA TYR A 666 -17.95 -6.23 -2.46
C TYR A 666 -18.85 -5.04 -2.77
N GLY A 667 -19.02 -4.70 -4.05
CA GLY A 667 -20.09 -3.81 -4.47
C GLY A 667 -20.38 -3.92 -5.96
N ASP A 668 -21.66 -4.05 -6.34
CA ASP A 668 -22.08 -4.00 -7.75
C ASP A 668 -22.55 -2.59 -8.13
N THR A 669 -21.64 -1.79 -8.68
CA THR A 669 -21.96 -0.43 -9.15
C THR A 669 -22.87 -0.38 -10.37
N SER A 670 -23.16 -1.52 -11.00
CA SER A 670 -24.10 -1.64 -12.13
C SER A 670 -25.54 -1.91 -11.68
N ALA A 671 -25.75 -2.25 -10.40
CA ALA A 671 -27.08 -2.43 -9.84
C ALA A 671 -27.85 -1.11 -9.79
N SER A 672 -29.18 -1.20 -9.92
CA SER A 672 -30.06 -0.05 -9.65
C SER A 672 -29.97 0.34 -8.18
N SER A 673 -30.05 1.63 -7.86
CA SER A 673 -30.11 2.10 -6.47
C SER A 673 -31.33 1.57 -5.69
N LYS A 674 -32.32 1.00 -6.38
CA LYS A 674 -33.46 0.32 -5.77
C LYS A 674 -33.17 -1.16 -5.44
N ASP A 675 -32.21 -1.79 -6.11
CA ASP A 675 -31.87 -3.20 -5.93
C ASP A 675 -30.71 -3.37 -4.94
N CYS A 676 -30.99 -3.04 -3.67
CA CYS A 676 -30.00 -3.03 -2.61
C CYS A 676 -29.34 -4.40 -2.43
N PHE A 677 -30.10 -5.49 -2.51
CA PHE A 677 -29.53 -6.82 -2.28
C PHE A 677 -28.37 -7.09 -3.24
N ARG A 678 -28.58 -6.90 -4.55
CA ARG A 678 -27.53 -7.07 -5.56
C ARG A 678 -26.38 -6.09 -5.40
N MET A 679 -26.65 -4.85 -4.99
CA MET A 679 -25.60 -3.84 -4.80
C MET A 679 -24.61 -4.25 -3.70
N PHE A 680 -25.09 -4.87 -2.62
CA PHE A 680 -24.30 -5.21 -1.43
C PHE A 680 -23.86 -6.67 -1.37
N ASN A 681 -24.42 -7.56 -2.19
CA ASN A 681 -24.22 -9.01 -2.07
C ASN A 681 -24.06 -9.69 -3.45
N PRO A 682 -23.04 -10.56 -3.63
CA PRO A 682 -22.94 -11.41 -4.82
C PRO A 682 -24.20 -12.24 -5.05
N ILE A 683 -24.63 -12.34 -6.31
CA ILE A 683 -25.88 -13.04 -6.69
C ILE A 683 -25.63 -14.39 -7.38
N ASP A 684 -24.37 -14.71 -7.66
CA ASP A 684 -23.94 -15.95 -8.31
C ASP A 684 -22.82 -16.65 -7.53
N HIS A 685 -22.75 -17.97 -7.63
CA HIS A 685 -21.77 -18.78 -6.89
C HIS A 685 -20.31 -18.45 -7.21
N ALA A 686 -19.99 -18.02 -8.44
CA ALA A 686 -18.60 -17.77 -8.81
C ALA A 686 -18.10 -16.51 -8.11
N THR A 687 -18.86 -15.42 -8.19
CA THR A 687 -18.54 -14.16 -7.50
C THR A 687 -18.57 -14.34 -5.98
N PHE A 688 -19.59 -15.03 -5.44
CA PHE A 688 -19.69 -15.33 -4.01
C PHE A 688 -18.45 -16.05 -3.48
N ASN A 689 -18.04 -17.15 -4.13
CA ASN A 689 -16.87 -17.92 -3.73
C ASN A 689 -15.57 -17.14 -3.93
N SER A 690 -15.46 -16.31 -4.98
CA SER A 690 -14.27 -15.45 -5.17
C SER A 690 -14.13 -14.47 -4.01
N VAL A 691 -15.20 -13.75 -3.66
CA VAL A 691 -15.21 -12.80 -2.55
C VAL A 691 -14.81 -13.51 -1.25
N LEU A 692 -15.43 -14.65 -0.93
CA LEU A 692 -15.09 -15.38 0.29
C LEU A 692 -13.64 -15.87 0.31
N ASN A 693 -13.11 -16.39 -0.80
CA ASN A 693 -11.74 -16.90 -0.85
C ASN A 693 -10.70 -15.77 -0.80
N ASP A 694 -10.87 -14.72 -1.60
CA ASP A 694 -9.93 -13.60 -1.69
C ASP A 694 -9.84 -12.86 -0.35
N TRP A 695 -10.99 -12.58 0.27
CA TRP A 695 -11.01 -11.89 1.55
C TRP A 695 -10.57 -12.78 2.71
N SER A 696 -10.92 -14.08 2.71
CA SER A 696 -10.36 -15.00 3.70
C SER A 696 -8.83 -15.04 3.62
N ALA A 697 -8.27 -15.07 2.41
CA ALA A 697 -6.82 -15.03 2.22
C ALA A 697 -6.21 -13.72 2.76
N ALA A 698 -6.85 -12.58 2.51
CA ALA A 698 -6.41 -11.28 3.03
C ALA A 698 -6.41 -11.23 4.57
N PHE A 699 -7.47 -11.72 5.23
CA PHE A 699 -7.52 -11.78 6.69
C PHE A 699 -6.43 -12.67 7.27
N LEU A 700 -6.17 -13.84 6.67
CA LEU A 700 -5.10 -14.72 7.10
C LEU A 700 -3.71 -14.11 6.87
N THR A 701 -3.53 -13.30 5.81
CA THR A 701 -2.31 -12.50 5.64
C THR A 701 -2.14 -11.48 6.77
N ILE A 702 -3.19 -10.80 7.22
CA ILE A 702 -3.13 -9.90 8.40
C ILE A 702 -2.65 -10.68 9.63
N PHE A 703 -3.17 -11.89 9.84
CA PHE A 703 -2.79 -12.74 10.98
C PHE A 703 -1.30 -13.09 10.96
N MET A 704 -0.73 -13.32 9.76
CA MET A 704 0.67 -13.69 9.56
C MET A 704 1.65 -12.51 9.63
N LEU A 705 1.26 -11.34 9.15
CA LEU A 705 2.17 -10.19 9.07
C LEU A 705 2.47 -9.65 10.47
N GLU A 706 1.46 -9.40 11.30
CA GLU A 706 1.61 -8.47 12.43
C GLU A 706 2.27 -8.97 13.72
N PRO A 707 2.16 -10.25 14.16
CA PRO A 707 2.89 -10.73 15.34
C PRO A 707 4.42 -10.53 15.23
N ARG A 708 4.94 -10.46 14.00
CA ARG A 708 6.36 -10.19 13.71
C ARG A 708 6.75 -8.72 13.91
N TRP A 709 5.82 -7.77 13.76
CA TRP A 709 6.11 -6.33 13.77
C TRP A 709 5.94 -5.64 15.13
N LEU A 710 5.01 -6.10 15.98
CA LEU A 710 4.80 -5.52 17.33
C LEU A 710 5.78 -6.07 18.39
N SER A 711 6.40 -7.23 18.17
CA SER A 711 7.47 -7.74 19.05
C SER A 711 8.67 -6.77 19.16
N LYS A 712 8.94 -5.98 18.10
CA LYS A 712 9.98 -4.93 18.10
C LYS A 712 9.66 -3.75 19.02
N PHE A 713 8.39 -3.43 19.27
CA PHE A 713 7.99 -2.31 20.14
C PHE A 713 8.22 -2.59 21.63
N LYS A 714 8.12 -3.86 22.07
CA LYS A 714 8.48 -4.23 23.45
C LYS A 714 9.97 -4.03 23.76
N SER A 715 10.84 -3.94 22.75
CA SER A 715 12.29 -3.75 22.96
C SER A 715 12.76 -2.28 22.93
N GLN A 716 11.92 -1.34 22.50
CA GLN A 716 12.29 0.08 22.34
C GLN A 716 11.33 1.06 23.01
N SER A 717 10.28 0.60 23.70
CA SER A 717 9.55 1.50 24.59
C SER A 717 10.38 1.73 25.84
N GLU A 718 11.01 2.90 25.95
CA GLU A 718 11.30 3.50 27.24
C GLU A 718 10.11 3.29 28.16
N LYS A 719 10.42 2.93 29.40
CA LYS A 719 9.51 2.53 30.47
C LYS A 719 8.31 3.49 30.57
N TRP A 720 7.24 3.21 29.81
CA TRP A 720 5.95 3.84 30.01
C TRP A 720 5.40 3.24 31.29
N ILE A 721 5.60 3.98 32.38
CA ILE A 721 4.96 3.75 33.66
C ILE A 721 3.47 3.64 33.37
N SER A 722 2.88 2.49 33.73
CA SER A 722 1.44 2.29 33.64
C SER A 722 0.75 3.43 34.40
N ILE A 723 -0.35 3.92 33.86
CA ILE A 723 -1.20 4.88 34.58
C ILE A 723 -1.68 4.26 35.92
N ASP A 724 -1.67 2.93 36.04
CA ASP A 724 -1.89 2.20 37.29
C ASP A 724 -0.76 2.42 38.31
N GLU A 725 0.51 2.53 37.91
CA GLU A 725 1.62 2.85 38.83
C GLU A 725 1.58 4.32 39.29
N TYR A 726 1.14 5.23 38.41
CA TYR A 726 0.96 6.65 38.73
C TYR A 726 -0.28 6.87 39.63
N LEU A 727 -1.35 6.11 39.42
CA LEU A 727 -2.58 6.17 40.22
C LEU A 727 -2.46 5.40 41.54
N GLU A 728 -1.83 4.22 41.58
CA GLU A 728 -1.58 3.47 42.82
C GLU A 728 -0.66 4.26 43.77
N GLY A 729 0.36 4.94 43.23
CA GLY A 729 1.26 5.79 44.03
C GLY A 729 0.58 7.03 44.63
N TYR A 730 -0.38 7.63 43.92
CA TYR A 730 -1.12 8.80 44.41
C TYR A 730 -2.31 8.44 45.32
N LEU A 731 -2.81 7.21 45.24
CA LEU A 731 -3.97 6.73 46.00
C LEU A 731 -3.62 5.99 47.30
N LEU A 732 -2.34 5.65 47.53
CA LEU A 732 -1.93 4.93 48.75
C LEU A 732 -1.48 5.80 49.92
N ASP A 733 -1.26 7.12 49.77
CA ASP A 733 -0.81 7.98 50.89
C ASP A 733 -1.91 8.81 51.59
N ARG A 734 -3.19 8.44 51.41
CA ARG A 734 -4.27 8.94 52.29
C ARG A 734 -5.21 7.84 52.75
N ARG A 735 -4.66 6.87 53.49
CA ARG A 735 -5.45 6.23 54.54
C ARG A 735 -5.57 7.18 55.72
N ASN A 736 -6.73 7.81 55.87
CA ASN A 736 -7.12 8.32 57.18
C ASN A 736 -8.57 7.93 57.53
N ARG A 737 -8.64 7.09 58.57
CA ARG A 737 -9.69 6.99 59.60
C ARG A 737 -11.06 7.54 59.22
N TYR A 738 -11.88 6.70 58.59
CA TYR A 738 -13.29 6.41 58.90
C TYR A 738 -13.86 5.68 57.67
N GLY A 739 -14.13 4.39 57.83
CA GLY A 739 -14.58 3.53 56.74
C GLY A 739 -15.97 3.94 56.23
N LYS A 740 -16.03 4.35 54.96
CA LYS A 740 -17.22 4.24 54.11
C LYS A 740 -16.78 4.17 52.65
N LYS A 741 -17.34 3.20 51.91
CA LYS A 741 -17.25 3.11 50.44
C LYS A 741 -17.98 4.31 49.83
N THR A 742 -17.34 5.03 48.92
CA THR A 742 -18.00 6.00 48.04
C THR A 742 -17.80 5.55 46.60
N GLU A 743 -18.91 5.44 45.87
CA GLU A 743 -19.01 4.91 44.52
C GLU A 743 -18.48 5.90 43.47
N MET A 744 -18.04 5.34 42.35
CA MET A 744 -17.46 5.96 41.14
C MET A 744 -18.30 7.10 40.52
N LEU A 745 -19.53 7.34 41.01
CA LEU A 745 -20.42 8.42 40.59
C LEU A 745 -19.99 9.81 41.08
N GLU A 746 -19.25 9.91 42.19
CA GLU A 746 -18.92 11.21 42.80
C GLU A 746 -17.80 11.97 42.09
N LEU A 747 -16.87 11.26 41.42
CA LEU A 747 -15.78 11.87 40.65
C LEU A 747 -16.29 12.52 39.36
N GLY A 748 -17.18 11.85 38.62
CA GLY A 748 -17.84 12.43 37.44
C GLY A 748 -18.70 13.66 37.79
N LEU A 749 -19.32 13.67 38.97
CA LEU A 749 -20.10 14.81 39.47
C LEU A 749 -19.23 15.99 39.93
N GLN A 750 -17.97 15.76 40.33
CA GLN A 750 -17.04 16.85 40.66
C GLN A 750 -16.49 17.54 39.40
N GLU A 751 -16.18 16.79 38.35
CA GLU A 751 -15.74 17.36 37.07
C GLU A 751 -16.86 18.16 36.41
N ILE A 752 -18.10 17.65 36.40
CA ILE A 752 -19.27 18.39 35.90
C ILE A 752 -19.49 19.69 36.69
N ARG A 753 -19.26 19.71 38.00
CA ARG A 753 -19.34 20.94 38.81
C ARG A 753 -18.21 21.93 38.51
N ALA A 754 -17.02 21.46 38.16
CA ALA A 754 -15.91 22.32 37.73
C ALA A 754 -16.20 22.95 36.35
N TYR A 755 -16.69 22.17 35.39
CA TYR A 755 -17.13 22.67 34.08
C TYR A 755 -18.30 23.66 34.20
N TYR A 756 -19.27 23.37 35.07
CA TYR A 756 -20.38 24.29 35.33
C TYR A 756 -19.93 25.62 35.96
N ARG A 757 -18.93 25.59 36.86
CA ARG A 757 -18.34 26.81 37.44
C ARG A 757 -17.58 27.64 36.39
N LEU A 758 -16.84 26.98 35.50
CA LEU A 758 -16.14 27.64 34.40
C LEU A 758 -17.10 28.24 33.36
N PHE A 759 -18.20 27.54 33.07
CA PHE A 759 -19.27 28.04 32.22
C PHE A 759 -19.99 29.26 32.84
N MET A 760 -20.29 29.22 34.14
CA MET A 760 -20.87 30.39 34.81
C MET A 760 -19.89 31.57 34.87
N LEU A 761 -18.59 31.32 35.03
CA LEU A 761 -17.56 32.35 35.00
C LEU A 761 -17.46 33.00 33.61
N SER A 762 -17.55 32.22 32.53
CA SER A 762 -17.53 32.75 31.16
C SER A 762 -18.78 33.56 30.83
N CYS A 763 -19.96 33.14 31.30
CA CYS A 763 -21.20 33.92 31.19
C CYS A 763 -21.12 35.26 31.95
N VAL A 764 -20.55 35.28 33.16
CA VAL A 764 -20.35 36.52 33.93
C VAL A 764 -19.35 37.45 33.25
N LEU A 765 -18.26 36.93 32.70
CA LEU A 765 -17.28 37.72 31.94
C LEU A 765 -17.89 38.31 30.66
N LEU A 766 -18.72 37.54 29.95
CA LEU A 766 -19.47 38.03 28.78
C LEU A 766 -20.47 39.12 29.16
N MET A 767 -21.17 39.00 30.30
CA MET A 767 -22.02 40.07 30.81
C MET A 767 -21.23 41.33 31.17
N PHE A 768 -20.05 41.21 31.79
CA PHE A 768 -19.19 42.35 32.07
C PHE A 768 -18.70 43.03 30.78
N MET A 769 -18.35 42.26 29.74
CA MET A 769 -17.94 42.80 28.44
C MET A 769 -19.10 43.58 27.78
N PHE A 770 -20.32 43.05 27.79
CA PHE A 770 -21.50 43.76 27.29
C PHE A 770 -21.85 45.02 28.11
N CYS A 771 -21.73 44.96 29.43
CA CYS A 771 -21.94 46.14 30.29
C CYS A 771 -20.87 47.22 30.07
N THR A 772 -19.62 46.86 29.80
CA THR A 772 -18.55 47.83 29.48
C THR A 772 -18.66 48.44 28.08
N GLN A 773 -19.30 47.74 27.13
CA GLN A 773 -19.61 48.30 25.81
C GLN A 773 -20.75 49.32 25.88
N ASN A 774 -21.81 49.02 26.65
CA ASN A 774 -22.94 49.95 26.83
C ASN A 774 -22.58 51.20 27.68
N PHE A 775 -21.59 51.11 28.57
CA PHE A 775 -21.10 52.29 29.31
C PHE A 775 -20.27 53.26 28.46
N LYS A 776 -19.73 52.80 27.32
CA LYS A 776 -19.01 53.67 26.37
C LYS A 776 -19.94 54.45 25.43
N GLU A 777 -21.19 54.04 25.27
CA GLU A 777 -22.19 54.75 24.45
C GLU A 777 -23.04 55.77 25.23
N GLN A 778 -22.92 55.85 26.56
CA GLN A 778 -23.60 56.86 27.39
C GLN A 778 -22.69 57.99 27.93
N VAL A 779 -21.41 58.02 27.54
CA VAL A 779 -20.46 59.10 27.91
C VAL A 779 -19.87 59.79 26.66
N SER A 780 -20.59 59.77 25.53
CA SER A 780 -20.29 60.59 24.35
C SER A 780 -21.43 61.52 24.00
#